data_AF-A0A231UT33-F1
#
_entry.id   AF-A0A231UT33-F1
#
_cell.length_a   1.000
_cell.length_b   1.000
_cell.length_c   1.000
_cell.angle_alpha   90.00
_cell.angle_beta   90.00
_cell.angle_gamma   90.00
#
_symmetry.space_group_name_H-M   'P 1'
#
loop_
_entity.id
_entity.type
_entity.pdbx_description
1 polymer ?
#
loop_
_entity_poly.entity_id
_entity_poly.type
_entity_poly.pdbx_seq_one_letter_code
_entity_poly.pdbx_strand_id
1 'polypeptide(L)'
;MPVETIRLSDIEAMKYAPEPALIERLMETAELDGSDRKAIVDHAADLVRKIRKGGRPGLMEVFLAEYGLSTDEGIALMCLAEALLRVPDVQTIEDLIEDKIAPSDWGRHLGKSASSLVNASTWALLITGHVLDDRGPGIASHLRGAIKRLGEPVIRTAVARAMKEMGHQFVLGESIEKALARARDAEADGYTYSYDMLGEAAMTRADADAYRQSYESAIREIGKRCFHNDFRRNPGISIKLSALHSRYEVAHADRVMAELVPVVAALARQAAAANMNLNIDAEEADRLELSLRVIEAVLEDDALAGWDGFGVVIQAYGRRAEITIDWLYQLAKRLDRKITVRLVKGAYWDTEIKRSQMAGMDDFPVFTRKASTDVAYLANSRKLLRMRDRIYPQFATHNAHTMAAILRMARNIAKESFEFQRLHGMGDRLHQIVKQAENTQCRIYAPVGAYRDLLAYLVRRLLENGANSSFVNQIVDEKVAPEEVAACPFDSLQNAGSIPNDHIRRGPELFLPERINAAGYEINTETGLALIDAARKEAAIFSAAPIIVGQSGVGKSRERQNPATGDVIGTVVDASLDDVESALSAAQPWDASAEERAAILRKASDLYERDFGVIFAILHKEAGKTILDAIGELREAVDFLRYYSARALENHHPARGVFVCISPWNFPLAIFTGQIAAALATGNGVLAKPAEQTPAIAAHAIRLLHEAGVPREVLQFLPGEGGSIGAALTSDPRVGGVAFTGSTDTALTIRKAMADRLAPDAPLIAETGGLNAMIVDSTALPEQAVRDIVASAFQSAGQRCSALRCLYLQEDIADTLLEMLGGAMDELTIADPWSFSTDIGPLIDQTAQEEIQSYIDRAAEDGRLIKQCTVPGNGAFVGPALIEVNGIGDLEREIFGPVLHVCTFSAEQIDAVTDAINATGYGLTFGLHTRIDGRVQTVTDRIEVGNAYVNRNQIGAIVGSQPFGGEGLSGTGPKAGGPNYLHRFTKMAPAVAGGAWNGPADREELQRALIKAAHGREIGVVDLPGPTGESNRLRYITRPPVLCLGPGRNAANEQKQAVEALGGCAVVAEGEIEPTMLTVIEGVSGVIWWGDEDRARTYARALAERRGPIVPLIGAMPDFAHIAYERHLCIDTTAAGGNAQLMAETEGV
;
A
#
# COMPACT_ATOMS: atom_id res chain seq x y z
N MET A 1 -10.65 -15.39 -44.53
CA MET A 1 -11.83 -14.95 -43.75
C MET A 1 -11.65 -13.46 -43.50
N PRO A 2 -12.69 -12.61 -43.59
CA PRO A 2 -12.55 -11.23 -43.14
C PRO A 2 -12.04 -11.26 -41.70
N VAL A 3 -10.93 -10.58 -41.44
CA VAL A 3 -10.35 -10.53 -40.09
C VAL A 3 -11.36 -9.79 -39.23
N GLU A 4 -11.85 -10.45 -38.18
CA GLU A 4 -12.78 -9.86 -37.23
C GLU A 4 -12.16 -8.57 -36.66
N THR A 5 -12.94 -7.48 -36.64
CA THR A 5 -12.47 -6.19 -36.11
C THR A 5 -12.23 -6.34 -34.62
N ILE A 6 -10.99 -6.13 -34.20
CA ILE A 6 -10.61 -6.20 -32.78
C ILE A 6 -11.06 -4.89 -32.12
N ARG A 7 -11.81 -5.01 -31.03
CA ARG A 7 -12.27 -3.88 -30.21
C ARG A 7 -11.41 -3.80 -28.95
N LEU A 8 -11.44 -2.65 -28.28
CA LEU A 8 -10.73 -2.47 -27.00
C LEU A 8 -11.22 -3.47 -25.94
N SER A 9 -12.51 -3.81 -25.92
CA SER A 9 -13.06 -4.82 -25.02
C SER A 9 -12.51 -6.24 -25.25
N ASP A 10 -12.05 -6.55 -26.47
CA ASP A 10 -11.40 -7.84 -26.75
C ASP A 10 -9.97 -7.85 -26.15
N ILE A 11 -9.30 -6.68 -26.06
CA ILE A 11 -8.02 -6.50 -25.36
C ILE A 11 -8.22 -6.61 -23.85
N GLU A 12 -9.27 -5.99 -23.30
CA GLU A 12 -9.63 -6.09 -21.88
C GLU A 12 -9.83 -7.54 -21.44
N ALA A 13 -10.56 -8.33 -22.23
CA ALA A 13 -10.82 -9.73 -21.94
C ALA A 13 -9.53 -10.58 -21.80
N MET A 14 -8.42 -10.12 -22.37
CA MET A 14 -7.12 -10.78 -22.30
C MET A 14 -6.27 -10.35 -21.10
N LYS A 15 -6.73 -9.40 -20.26
CA LYS A 15 -5.96 -8.87 -19.12
C LYS A 15 -5.49 -9.98 -18.19
N TYR A 16 -6.39 -10.89 -17.81
CA TYR A 16 -6.12 -12.02 -16.91
C TYR A 16 -6.19 -13.38 -17.61
N ALA A 17 -5.89 -13.42 -18.92
CA ALA A 17 -5.96 -14.66 -19.69
C ALA A 17 -5.05 -15.76 -19.08
N PRO A 18 -5.46 -17.03 -19.02
CA PRO A 18 -4.65 -18.10 -18.43
C PRO A 18 -3.28 -18.22 -19.09
N GLU A 19 -2.22 -18.09 -18.29
CA GLU A 19 -0.83 -18.07 -18.76
C GLU A 19 -0.43 -19.29 -19.62
N PRO A 20 -0.79 -20.56 -19.27
CA PRO A 20 -0.36 -21.72 -20.05
C PRO A 20 -0.84 -21.73 -21.50
N ALA A 21 -2.15 -21.52 -21.72
CA ALA A 21 -2.76 -21.53 -23.05
C ALA A 21 -2.25 -20.38 -23.91
N LEU A 22 -2.00 -19.22 -23.28
CA LEU A 22 -1.42 -18.05 -23.95
C LEU A 22 0.02 -18.34 -24.41
N ILE A 23 0.84 -18.96 -23.55
CA ILE A 23 2.23 -19.28 -23.88
C ILE A 23 2.33 -20.33 -24.98
N GLU A 24 1.49 -21.37 -24.98
CA GLU A 24 1.44 -22.36 -26.05
C GLU A 24 1.21 -21.69 -27.42
N ARG A 25 0.21 -20.82 -27.51
CA ARG A 25 -0.07 -20.03 -28.72
C ARG A 25 1.11 -19.14 -29.12
N LEU A 26 1.75 -18.46 -28.17
CA LEU A 26 2.90 -17.60 -28.44
C LEU A 26 4.11 -18.41 -28.94
N MET A 27 4.32 -19.62 -28.43
CA MET A 27 5.36 -20.52 -28.92
C MET A 27 5.13 -20.92 -30.38
N GLU A 28 3.87 -21.16 -30.77
CA GLU A 28 3.50 -21.39 -32.17
C GLU A 28 3.77 -20.15 -33.02
N THR A 29 3.33 -18.95 -32.58
CA THR A 29 3.54 -17.67 -33.29
C THR A 29 5.01 -17.36 -33.52
N ALA A 30 5.92 -17.73 -32.62
CA ALA A 30 7.36 -17.49 -32.79
C ALA A 30 7.96 -18.28 -33.98
N GLU A 31 7.42 -19.46 -34.28
CA GLU A 31 7.86 -20.36 -35.35
C GLU A 31 9.38 -20.60 -35.32
N LEU A 32 9.89 -21.04 -34.16
CA LEU A 32 11.30 -21.39 -33.95
C LEU A 32 11.41 -22.87 -33.60
N ASP A 33 11.86 -23.67 -34.58
CA ASP A 33 12.10 -25.10 -34.41
C ASP A 33 13.38 -25.39 -33.60
N GLY A 34 13.65 -26.66 -33.28
CA GLY A 34 14.83 -27.04 -32.51
C GLY A 34 16.17 -26.67 -33.18
N SER A 35 16.24 -26.65 -34.52
CA SER A 35 17.44 -26.24 -35.24
C SER A 35 17.65 -24.73 -35.17
N ASP A 36 16.59 -23.94 -35.29
CA ASP A 36 16.63 -22.50 -35.14
C ASP A 36 17.02 -22.12 -33.71
N ARG A 37 16.39 -22.73 -32.70
CA ARG A 37 16.71 -22.51 -31.28
C ARG A 37 18.19 -22.76 -30.97
N LYS A 38 18.73 -23.90 -31.44
CA LYS A 38 20.15 -24.22 -31.28
C LYS A 38 21.06 -23.17 -31.92
N ALA A 39 20.78 -22.80 -33.17
CA ALA A 39 21.58 -21.80 -33.88
C ALA A 39 21.53 -20.41 -33.21
N ILE A 40 20.39 -20.06 -32.61
CA ILE A 40 20.23 -18.81 -31.84
C ILE A 40 21.10 -18.84 -30.58
N VAL A 41 21.06 -19.94 -29.81
CA VAL A 41 21.90 -20.12 -28.61
C VAL A 41 23.38 -20.03 -28.99
N ASP A 42 23.81 -20.75 -30.03
CA ASP A 42 25.20 -20.75 -30.48
C ASP A 42 25.67 -19.33 -30.88
N HIS A 43 24.84 -18.58 -31.62
CA HIS A 43 25.13 -17.19 -32.00
C HIS A 43 25.17 -16.26 -30.79
N ALA A 44 24.20 -16.36 -29.88
CA ALA A 44 24.15 -15.54 -28.68
C ALA A 44 25.33 -15.81 -27.74
N ALA A 45 25.73 -17.07 -27.56
CA ALA A 45 26.91 -17.44 -26.79
C ALA A 45 28.20 -16.88 -27.42
N ASP A 46 28.31 -16.84 -28.76
CA ASP A 46 29.42 -16.17 -29.44
C ASP A 46 29.42 -14.65 -29.22
N LEU A 47 28.25 -13.99 -29.22
CA LEU A 47 28.15 -12.58 -28.85
C LEU A 47 28.63 -12.34 -27.41
N VAL A 48 28.21 -13.16 -26.45
CA VAL A 48 28.68 -13.09 -25.04
C VAL A 48 30.20 -13.25 -24.97
N ARG A 49 30.78 -14.24 -25.67
CA ARG A 49 32.24 -14.43 -25.74
C ARG A 49 32.97 -13.21 -26.32
N LYS A 50 32.43 -12.61 -27.39
CA LYS A 50 33.00 -11.41 -28.01
C LYS A 50 32.95 -10.19 -27.08
N ILE A 51 31.90 -10.08 -26.27
CA ILE A 51 31.77 -9.03 -25.25
C ILE A 51 32.84 -9.23 -24.18
N ARG A 52 32.94 -10.43 -23.60
CA ARG A 52 33.96 -10.76 -22.57
C ARG A 52 35.40 -10.56 -23.05
N LYS A 53 35.72 -10.91 -24.31
CA LYS A 53 37.06 -10.71 -24.91
C LYS A 53 37.43 -9.24 -25.18
N GLY A 54 36.48 -8.31 -25.14
CA GLY A 54 36.66 -6.90 -25.52
C GLY A 54 37.51 -6.05 -24.56
N GLY A 55 37.85 -6.55 -23.38
CA GLY A 55 38.95 -6.06 -22.54
C GLY A 55 38.70 -4.84 -21.63
N ARG A 56 37.57 -4.12 -21.75
CA ARG A 56 37.16 -3.09 -20.75
C ARG A 56 35.63 -3.04 -20.64
N PRO A 57 35.01 -3.65 -19.62
CA PRO A 57 33.58 -3.49 -19.38
C PRO A 57 33.25 -2.03 -19.04
N GLY A 58 32.03 -1.58 -19.35
CA GLY A 58 31.59 -0.23 -19.01
C GLY A 58 31.64 -0.01 -17.49
N LEU A 59 31.80 1.24 -17.03
CA LEU A 59 31.88 1.54 -15.59
C LEU A 59 30.67 0.97 -14.82
N MET A 60 29.48 1.05 -15.43
CA MET A 60 28.24 0.50 -14.88
C MET A 60 28.25 -1.03 -14.82
N GLU A 61 28.70 -1.71 -15.88
CA GLU A 61 28.75 -3.17 -15.92
C GLU A 61 29.73 -3.73 -14.87
N VAL A 62 30.88 -3.07 -14.68
CA VAL A 62 31.83 -3.41 -13.60
C VAL A 62 31.22 -3.15 -12.23
N PHE A 63 30.51 -2.03 -12.07
CA PHE A 63 29.86 -1.67 -10.81
C PHE A 63 28.77 -2.67 -10.42
N LEU A 64 27.87 -3.01 -11.36
CA LEU A 64 26.82 -4.01 -11.16
C LEU A 64 27.40 -5.41 -10.86
N ALA A 65 28.50 -5.79 -11.52
CA ALA A 65 29.15 -7.08 -11.27
C ALA A 65 29.84 -7.16 -9.90
N GLU A 66 30.46 -6.07 -9.44
CA GLU A 66 31.24 -6.04 -8.19
C GLU A 66 30.32 -5.94 -6.98
N TYR A 67 29.28 -5.10 -7.06
CA TYR A 67 28.39 -4.86 -5.92
C TYR A 67 27.11 -5.69 -5.99
N GLY A 68 26.57 -6.01 -7.17
CA GLY A 68 25.27 -6.66 -7.32
C GLY A 68 24.13 -5.80 -6.73
N LEU A 69 23.18 -5.34 -7.53
CA LEU A 69 22.13 -4.45 -6.99
C LEU A 69 21.07 -5.15 -6.14
N SER A 70 21.13 -6.48 -6.07
CA SER A 70 20.35 -7.32 -5.16
C SER A 70 21.04 -7.53 -3.82
N THR A 71 22.26 -7.01 -3.64
CA THR A 71 22.98 -7.09 -2.35
C THR A 71 22.65 -5.90 -1.47
N ASP A 72 22.85 -6.09 -0.16
CA ASP A 72 22.68 -5.01 0.82
C ASP A 72 23.61 -3.83 0.51
N GLU A 73 24.84 -4.08 0.02
CA GLU A 73 25.80 -3.02 -0.36
C GLU A 73 25.36 -2.23 -1.60
N GLY A 74 24.81 -2.91 -2.61
CA GLY A 74 24.28 -2.29 -3.82
C GLY A 74 23.07 -1.40 -3.54
N ILE A 75 22.15 -1.87 -2.70
CA ILE A 75 20.97 -1.11 -2.28
C ILE A 75 21.37 0.10 -1.43
N ALA A 76 22.26 -0.09 -0.44
CA ALA A 76 22.71 0.98 0.44
C ALA A 76 23.41 2.12 -0.33
N LEU A 77 24.27 1.79 -1.29
CA LEU A 77 24.95 2.77 -2.12
C LEU A 77 23.99 3.58 -3.00
N MET A 78 22.91 2.93 -3.47
CA MET A 78 21.88 3.59 -4.28
C MET A 78 21.00 4.52 -3.45
N CYS A 79 20.55 4.07 -2.28
CA CYS A 79 19.81 4.92 -1.33
C CYS A 79 20.67 6.12 -0.91
N LEU A 80 21.97 5.91 -0.68
CA LEU A 80 22.90 6.98 -0.35
C LEU A 80 23.07 7.97 -1.52
N ALA A 81 23.27 7.47 -2.74
CA ALA A 81 23.42 8.32 -3.93
C ALA A 81 22.17 9.16 -4.18
N GLU A 82 21.00 8.57 -4.00
CA GLU A 82 19.71 9.22 -4.14
C GLU A 82 19.52 10.32 -3.10
N ALA A 83 19.67 9.99 -1.81
CA ALA A 83 19.36 10.94 -0.77
C ALA A 83 20.45 12.03 -0.62
N LEU A 84 21.74 11.76 -0.91
CA LEU A 84 22.77 12.82 -0.95
C LEU A 84 22.56 13.88 -2.04
N LEU A 85 21.80 13.58 -3.09
CA LEU A 85 21.51 14.51 -4.19
C LEU A 85 20.21 15.32 -3.98
N ARG A 86 19.35 14.91 -3.03
CA ARG A 86 18.03 15.51 -2.79
C ARG A 86 17.88 16.12 -1.41
N VAL A 87 18.50 15.52 -0.39
CA VAL A 87 18.37 15.97 0.99
C VAL A 87 19.02 17.36 1.10
N PRO A 88 18.25 18.40 1.46
CA PRO A 88 18.75 19.77 1.52
C PRO A 88 19.54 20.04 2.81
N ASP A 89 19.28 19.29 3.88
CA ASP A 89 19.82 19.54 5.22
C ASP A 89 21.02 18.66 5.58
N VAL A 90 21.92 19.20 6.41
CA VAL A 90 23.22 18.57 6.70
C VAL A 90 23.06 17.40 7.67
N GLN A 91 22.21 17.54 8.70
CA GLN A 91 22.05 16.52 9.74
C GLN A 91 21.48 15.22 9.16
N THR A 92 20.44 15.30 8.33
CA THR A 92 19.82 14.12 7.72
C THR A 92 20.76 13.43 6.72
N ILE A 93 21.64 14.19 6.06
CA ILE A 93 22.72 13.62 5.25
C ILE A 93 23.69 12.80 6.11
N GLU A 94 24.06 13.31 7.29
CA GLU A 94 24.96 12.60 8.22
C GLU A 94 24.30 11.32 8.75
N ASP A 95 23.04 11.40 9.21
CA ASP A 95 22.26 10.24 9.66
C ASP A 95 22.17 9.15 8.57
N LEU A 96 21.93 9.56 7.31
CA LEU A 96 21.86 8.66 6.17
C LEU A 96 23.21 8.02 5.85
N ILE A 97 24.30 8.79 5.91
CA ILE A 97 25.66 8.28 5.71
C ILE A 97 25.97 7.24 6.79
N GLU A 98 25.68 7.52 8.05
CA GLU A 98 25.88 6.60 9.16
C GLU A 98 25.07 5.30 8.97
N ASP A 99 23.77 5.43 8.68
CA ASP A 99 22.84 4.31 8.49
C ASP A 99 23.25 3.38 7.34
N LYS A 100 23.59 3.93 6.18
CA LYS A 100 23.85 3.13 4.97
C LYS A 100 25.32 2.70 4.82
N ILE A 101 26.28 3.41 5.41
CA ILE A 101 27.72 3.10 5.24
C ILE A 101 28.29 2.30 6.42
N ALA A 102 27.90 2.57 7.66
CA ALA A 102 28.53 1.94 8.84
C ALA A 102 28.26 0.43 9.02
N PRO A 103 27.07 -0.13 8.68
CA PRO A 103 26.79 -1.56 8.88
C PRO A 103 27.41 -2.51 7.84
N SER A 104 27.78 -1.99 6.68
CA SER A 104 28.15 -2.81 5.51
C SER A 104 29.66 -3.19 5.53
N ASP A 105 30.00 -4.47 5.31
CA ASP A 105 31.38 -5.00 5.33
C ASP A 105 32.14 -4.65 4.02
N TRP A 106 32.25 -3.35 3.74
CA TRP A 106 32.95 -2.80 2.56
C TRP A 106 34.41 -3.29 2.47
N GLY A 107 34.99 -3.75 3.58
CA GLY A 107 36.35 -4.27 3.67
C GLY A 107 36.62 -5.45 2.73
N ARG A 108 35.58 -6.21 2.36
CA ARG A 108 35.68 -7.36 1.45
C ARG A 108 35.95 -6.98 -0.01
N HIS A 109 35.70 -5.75 -0.44
CA HIS A 109 35.82 -5.32 -1.84
C HIS A 109 37.11 -4.55 -2.14
N LEU A 110 37.96 -4.31 -1.14
CA LEU A 110 39.25 -3.63 -1.29
C LEU A 110 40.19 -4.35 -2.27
N GLY A 111 40.49 -3.69 -3.39
CA GLY A 111 41.48 -4.14 -4.36
C GLY A 111 41.01 -5.24 -5.31
N LYS A 112 39.70 -5.53 -5.36
CA LYS A 112 39.11 -6.56 -6.25
C LYS A 112 38.68 -6.02 -7.61
N SER A 113 38.37 -4.73 -7.72
CA SER A 113 37.96 -4.12 -9.00
C SER A 113 39.16 -3.78 -9.90
N ALA A 114 39.03 -4.03 -11.20
CA ALA A 114 40.02 -3.64 -12.22
C ALA A 114 40.00 -2.13 -12.57
N SER A 115 39.00 -1.37 -12.09
CA SER A 115 38.84 0.07 -12.34
C SER A 115 39.41 0.91 -11.19
N SER A 116 40.34 1.83 -11.50
CA SER A 116 40.91 2.76 -10.52
C SER A 116 39.89 3.73 -9.93
N LEU A 117 38.81 4.02 -10.65
CA LEU A 117 37.75 4.96 -10.26
C LEU A 117 36.72 4.32 -9.32
N VAL A 118 36.42 3.02 -9.52
CA VAL A 118 35.63 2.18 -8.61
C VAL A 118 36.43 1.93 -7.33
N ASN A 119 37.73 1.62 -7.45
CA ASN A 119 38.61 1.50 -6.28
C ASN A 119 38.72 2.83 -5.50
N ALA A 120 38.69 3.99 -6.17
CA ALA A 120 38.73 5.30 -5.52
C ALA A 120 37.41 5.67 -4.79
N SER A 121 36.26 5.26 -5.34
CA SER A 121 34.94 5.44 -4.70
C SER A 121 34.74 4.46 -3.55
N THR A 122 35.20 3.20 -3.69
CA THR A 122 35.30 2.24 -2.57
C THR A 122 36.22 2.79 -1.47
N TRP A 123 37.36 3.39 -1.84
CA TRP A 123 38.26 4.07 -0.90
C TRP A 123 37.59 5.24 -0.18
N ALA A 124 36.78 6.05 -0.87
CA ALA A 124 36.04 7.16 -0.28
C ALA A 124 34.98 6.68 0.74
N LEU A 125 34.30 5.56 0.45
CA LEU A 125 33.30 4.92 1.32
C LEU A 125 33.93 4.18 2.52
N LEU A 126 35.12 3.60 2.35
CA LEU A 126 35.87 2.91 3.41
C LEU A 126 36.54 3.87 4.40
N ILE A 127 36.95 5.05 3.92
CA ILE A 127 37.52 6.09 4.79
C ILE A 127 36.49 6.58 5.82
N THR A 128 35.18 6.53 5.51
CA THR A 128 34.10 6.86 6.44
C THR A 128 33.79 5.71 7.43
N GLY A 129 33.79 4.46 6.98
CA GLY A 129 33.47 3.30 7.84
C GLY A 129 34.55 2.96 8.90
N HIS A 130 35.83 3.11 8.58
CA HIS A 130 36.93 2.77 9.51
C HIS A 130 37.26 3.85 10.56
N VAL A 131 36.47 4.93 10.65
CA VAL A 131 36.65 5.98 11.67
C VAL A 131 35.81 5.72 12.93
N LEU A 132 34.84 4.79 12.87
CA LEU A 132 33.86 4.54 13.93
C LEU A 132 34.05 3.19 14.65
N ASP A 133 35.01 2.36 14.25
CA ASP A 133 35.25 1.06 14.88
C ASP A 133 36.26 1.18 16.04
N ASP A 134 35.77 1.13 17.27
CA ASP A 134 36.54 1.46 18.49
C ASP A 134 37.44 0.30 19.00
N ARG A 135 37.82 -0.64 18.13
CA ARG A 135 38.51 -1.88 18.54
C ARG A 135 39.75 -2.21 17.70
N GLY A 136 40.88 -1.59 18.04
CA GLY A 136 42.22 -2.16 17.77
C GLY A 136 43.35 -1.17 17.41
N PRO A 137 44.57 -1.32 17.96
CA PRO A 137 45.68 -0.42 17.64
C PRO A 137 46.48 -0.89 16.43
N GLY A 138 46.29 -0.28 15.27
CA GLY A 138 47.16 -0.44 14.11
C GLY A 138 46.71 0.37 12.88
N ILE A 139 47.65 1.09 12.24
CA ILE A 139 47.55 1.91 10.99
C ILE A 139 46.45 3.01 10.95
N ALA A 140 45.30 2.81 11.60
CA ALA A 140 44.19 3.75 11.77
C ALA A 140 44.56 5.04 12.55
N SER A 141 45.64 5.04 13.34
CA SER A 141 46.09 6.24 14.07
C SER A 141 46.74 7.29 13.16
N HIS A 142 47.37 6.87 12.06
CA HIS A 142 47.98 7.79 11.09
C HIS A 142 46.94 8.38 10.14
N LEU A 143 45.87 7.64 9.83
CA LEU A 143 44.72 8.14 9.07
C LEU A 143 43.88 9.16 9.87
N ARG A 144 43.67 8.92 11.16
CA ARG A 144 43.00 9.86 12.09
C ARG A 144 43.63 11.26 12.10
N GLY A 145 44.97 11.32 12.02
CA GLY A 145 45.71 12.58 11.99
C GLY A 145 45.58 13.37 10.68
N ALA A 146 45.31 12.69 9.56
CA ALA A 146 45.10 13.30 8.25
C ALA A 146 43.64 13.77 8.06
N ILE A 147 42.66 13.00 8.53
CA ILE A 147 41.22 13.32 8.44
C ILE A 147 40.86 14.49 9.38
N LYS A 148 41.42 14.52 10.60
CA LYS A 148 41.28 15.67 11.52
C LYS A 148 41.94 16.96 10.99
N ARG A 149 42.83 16.85 9.99
CA ARG A 149 43.50 17.95 9.30
C ARG A 149 42.80 18.41 8.02
N LEU A 150 41.99 17.55 7.41
CA LEU A 150 41.30 17.79 6.14
C LEU A 150 39.80 18.12 6.32
N GLY A 151 39.18 17.67 7.41
CA GLY A 151 37.80 17.99 7.78
C GLY A 151 36.74 17.19 7.01
N GLU A 152 35.65 16.84 7.71
CA GLU A 152 34.41 16.25 7.20
C GLU A 152 33.82 16.92 5.92
N PRO A 153 33.92 18.26 5.73
CA PRO A 153 33.44 18.91 4.50
C PRO A 153 34.16 18.45 3.22
N VAL A 154 35.41 17.99 3.31
CA VAL A 154 36.20 17.54 2.14
C VAL A 154 35.73 16.15 1.67
N ILE A 155 35.38 15.26 2.60
CA ILE A 155 34.84 13.92 2.29
C ILE A 155 33.47 14.07 1.62
N ARG A 156 32.58 14.91 2.18
CA ARG A 156 31.28 15.25 1.58
C ARG A 156 31.40 15.77 0.16
N THR A 157 32.34 16.70 -0.06
CA THR A 157 32.60 17.27 -1.40
C THR A 157 33.12 16.21 -2.36
N ALA A 158 33.93 15.25 -1.88
CA ALA A 158 34.43 14.15 -2.69
C ALA A 158 33.33 13.15 -3.08
N VAL A 159 32.45 12.76 -2.13
CA VAL A 159 31.33 11.84 -2.38
C VAL A 159 30.30 12.49 -3.32
N ALA A 160 29.88 13.72 -3.05
CA ALA A 160 28.93 14.44 -3.92
C ALA A 160 29.48 14.60 -5.35
N ARG A 161 30.78 14.84 -5.49
CA ARG A 161 31.42 14.93 -6.81
C ARG A 161 31.52 13.57 -7.49
N ALA A 162 31.81 12.50 -6.77
CA ALA A 162 31.79 11.13 -7.32
C ALA A 162 30.38 10.74 -7.77
N MET A 163 29.35 11.05 -6.98
CA MET A 163 27.94 10.82 -7.34
C MET A 163 27.53 11.61 -8.59
N LYS A 164 27.96 12.88 -8.69
CA LYS A 164 27.71 13.70 -9.88
C LYS A 164 28.34 13.12 -11.15
N GLU A 165 29.57 12.62 -11.05
CA GLU A 165 30.24 11.94 -12.17
C GLU A 165 29.57 10.60 -12.53
N MET A 166 29.01 9.86 -11.57
CA MET A 166 28.18 8.69 -11.85
C MET A 166 26.83 9.05 -12.47
N GLY A 167 26.22 10.18 -12.08
CA GLY A 167 24.99 10.70 -12.69
C GLY A 167 25.12 10.93 -14.20
N HIS A 168 26.32 11.24 -14.69
CA HIS A 168 26.60 11.36 -16.13
C HIS A 168 26.50 10.04 -16.91
N GLN A 169 26.52 8.87 -16.25
CA GLN A 169 26.29 7.57 -16.89
C GLN A 169 24.81 7.27 -17.10
N PHE A 170 23.94 7.89 -16.31
CA PHE A 170 22.49 7.64 -16.34
C PHE A 170 21.72 8.71 -17.11
N VAL A 171 22.20 9.96 -17.08
CA VAL A 171 21.61 11.06 -17.83
C VAL A 171 22.60 11.54 -18.87
N LEU A 172 22.15 11.54 -20.13
CA LEU A 172 22.97 12.02 -21.24
C LEU A 172 23.28 13.51 -21.07
N GLY A 173 22.35 14.32 -20.55
CA GLY A 173 22.62 15.71 -20.17
C GLY A 173 21.53 16.31 -19.29
N GLU A 174 21.90 17.29 -18.45
CA GLU A 174 20.97 18.00 -17.56
C GLU A 174 19.91 18.84 -18.30
N SER A 175 20.15 19.13 -19.58
CA SER A 175 19.23 19.81 -20.48
C SER A 175 19.31 19.20 -21.87
N ILE A 176 18.29 19.44 -22.69
CA ILE A 176 18.22 18.88 -24.05
C ILE A 176 19.39 19.37 -24.91
N GLU A 177 19.84 20.61 -24.75
CA GLU A 177 20.97 21.17 -25.51
C GLU A 177 22.28 20.47 -25.15
N LYS A 178 22.50 20.19 -23.85
CA LYS A 178 23.67 19.43 -23.37
C LYS A 178 23.63 18.00 -23.88
N ALA A 179 22.45 17.38 -23.88
CA ALA A 179 22.25 16.02 -24.39
C ALA A 179 22.53 15.95 -25.90
N LEU A 180 22.01 16.89 -26.69
CA LEU A 180 22.26 17.01 -28.13
C LEU A 180 23.74 17.27 -28.45
N ALA A 181 24.45 18.03 -27.61
CA ALA A 181 25.89 18.24 -27.78
C ALA A 181 26.70 16.96 -27.57
N ARG A 182 26.35 16.15 -26.57
CA ARG A 182 27.02 14.88 -26.24
C ARG A 182 26.65 13.74 -27.19
N ALA A 183 25.47 13.78 -27.80
CA ALA A 183 24.99 12.77 -28.75
C ALA A 183 25.88 12.64 -30.01
N ARG A 184 26.60 13.71 -30.39
CA ARG A 184 27.34 13.83 -31.66
C ARG A 184 28.31 12.69 -31.95
N ASP A 185 29.01 12.20 -30.94
CA ASP A 185 30.03 11.17 -31.13
C ASP A 185 29.38 9.84 -31.54
N ALA A 186 28.30 9.44 -30.89
CA ALA A 186 27.57 8.23 -31.28
C ALA A 186 26.78 8.43 -32.60
N GLU A 187 26.27 9.63 -32.87
CA GLU A 187 25.65 9.93 -34.17
C GLU A 187 26.64 9.77 -35.33
N ALA A 188 27.91 10.16 -35.13
CA ALA A 188 28.97 9.95 -36.12
C ALA A 188 29.24 8.45 -36.39
N ASP A 189 29.03 7.58 -35.39
CA ASP A 189 29.09 6.12 -35.51
C ASP A 189 27.79 5.50 -36.09
N GLY A 190 26.83 6.33 -36.48
CA GLY A 190 25.58 5.91 -37.12
C GLY A 190 24.51 5.41 -36.16
N TYR A 191 24.54 5.83 -34.89
CA TYR A 191 23.42 5.71 -33.96
C TYR A 191 22.43 6.86 -34.13
N THR A 192 21.18 6.64 -33.72
CA THR A 192 20.17 7.71 -33.56
C THR A 192 19.73 7.76 -32.10
N TYR A 193 18.98 8.80 -31.72
CA TYR A 193 18.51 8.98 -30.34
C TYR A 193 16.98 9.04 -30.25
N SER A 194 16.45 8.63 -29.09
CA SER A 194 15.13 9.00 -28.59
C SER A 194 15.32 9.60 -27.20
N TYR A 195 15.01 10.88 -27.03
CA TYR A 195 15.22 11.58 -25.76
C TYR A 195 14.04 11.34 -24.81
N ASP A 196 14.33 10.95 -23.58
CA ASP A 196 13.39 10.76 -22.47
C ASP A 196 13.57 11.91 -21.49
N MET A 197 12.58 12.78 -21.39
CA MET A 197 12.67 14.00 -20.58
C MET A 197 12.43 13.77 -19.08
N LEU A 198 12.45 12.50 -18.63
CA LEU A 198 12.28 12.03 -17.24
C LEU A 198 10.94 12.38 -16.56
N GLY A 199 10.12 13.24 -17.14
CA GLY A 199 8.82 13.59 -16.59
C GLY A 199 7.84 12.41 -16.58
N GLU A 200 7.28 12.13 -15.41
CA GLU A 200 6.24 11.12 -15.16
C GLU A 200 5.39 11.55 -13.95
N ALA A 201 4.20 10.95 -13.82
CA ALA A 201 3.33 11.05 -12.66
C ALA A 201 3.12 12.49 -12.13
N ALA A 202 2.59 13.38 -12.99
CA ALA A 202 2.19 14.72 -12.56
C ALA A 202 1.22 14.62 -11.38
N MET A 203 1.52 15.31 -10.27
CA MET A 203 0.65 15.32 -9.09
C MET A 203 -0.35 16.47 -9.16
N THR A 204 0.01 17.54 -9.86
CA THR A 204 -0.77 18.77 -9.98
C THR A 204 -0.96 19.20 -11.43
N ARG A 205 -1.93 20.07 -11.70
CA ARG A 205 -2.07 20.75 -13.00
C ARG A 205 -0.79 21.50 -13.40
N ALA A 206 -0.13 22.14 -12.43
CA ALA A 206 1.09 22.89 -12.66
C ALA A 206 2.25 21.98 -13.11
N ASP A 207 2.37 20.79 -12.53
CA ASP A 207 3.35 19.78 -12.98
C ASP A 207 3.07 19.36 -14.42
N ALA A 208 1.82 19.05 -14.74
CA ALA A 208 1.42 18.65 -16.09
C ALA A 208 1.74 19.75 -17.13
N ASP A 209 1.48 21.01 -16.78
CA ASP A 209 1.82 22.16 -17.63
C ASP A 209 3.33 22.39 -17.75
N ALA A 210 4.09 22.17 -16.68
CA ALA A 210 5.56 22.26 -16.71
C ALA A 210 6.17 21.16 -17.60
N TYR A 211 5.69 19.92 -17.47
CA TYR A 211 6.11 18.81 -18.33
C TYR A 211 5.73 19.04 -19.79
N ARG A 212 4.50 19.51 -20.06
CA ARG A 212 4.09 19.90 -21.41
C ARG A 212 5.06 20.92 -22.02
N GLN A 213 5.40 21.99 -21.30
CA GLN A 213 6.35 23.00 -21.76
C GLN A 213 7.76 22.43 -21.97
N SER A 214 8.20 21.51 -21.11
CA SER A 214 9.47 20.79 -21.26
C SER A 214 9.50 19.98 -22.56
N TYR A 215 8.44 19.22 -22.85
CA TYR A 215 8.30 18.46 -24.09
C TYR A 215 8.22 19.37 -25.33
N GLU A 216 7.42 20.44 -25.31
CA GLU A 216 7.33 21.41 -26.42
C GLU A 216 8.70 22.04 -26.75
N SER A 217 9.47 22.36 -25.70
CA SER A 217 10.81 22.94 -25.83
C SER A 217 11.81 21.90 -26.36
N ALA A 218 11.78 20.67 -25.83
CA ALA A 218 12.62 19.58 -26.30
C ALA A 218 12.35 19.25 -27.77
N ILE A 219 11.09 19.12 -28.19
CA ILE A 219 10.72 18.89 -29.60
C ILE A 219 11.26 20.01 -30.50
N ARG A 220 11.18 21.27 -30.05
CA ARG A 220 11.72 22.40 -30.81
C ARG A 220 13.23 22.32 -30.99
N GLU A 221 13.97 21.99 -29.94
CA GLU A 221 15.44 21.88 -30.00
C GLU A 221 15.91 20.65 -30.78
N ILE A 222 15.28 19.50 -30.58
CA ILE A 222 15.56 18.26 -31.34
C ILE A 222 15.20 18.47 -32.83
N GLY A 223 14.11 19.19 -33.12
CA GLY A 223 13.67 19.50 -34.48
C GLY A 223 14.74 20.23 -35.31
N LYS A 224 15.59 21.05 -34.68
CA LYS A 224 16.74 21.71 -35.34
C LYS A 224 17.80 20.73 -35.84
N ARG A 225 17.74 19.46 -35.46
CA ARG A 225 18.64 18.37 -35.88
C ARG A 225 17.98 17.38 -36.83
N CYS A 226 16.69 17.54 -37.13
CA CYS A 226 15.96 16.65 -38.03
C CYS A 226 16.14 17.10 -39.48
N PHE A 227 17.25 16.69 -40.11
CA PHE A 227 17.61 17.11 -41.48
C PHE A 227 17.25 16.07 -42.56
N HIS A 228 16.85 14.86 -42.16
CA HIS A 228 16.58 13.78 -43.10
C HIS A 228 15.10 13.71 -43.48
N ASN A 229 14.83 13.46 -44.76
CA ASN A 229 13.48 13.14 -45.24
C ASN A 229 12.99 11.79 -44.69
N ASP A 230 13.93 10.91 -44.35
CA ASP A 230 13.64 9.64 -43.70
C ASP A 230 13.63 9.82 -42.18
N PHE A 231 12.44 9.75 -41.57
CA PHE A 231 12.25 9.96 -40.13
C PHE A 231 13.10 8.97 -39.29
N ARG A 232 13.40 7.78 -39.82
CA ARG A 232 14.20 6.75 -39.13
C ARG A 232 15.60 7.24 -38.80
N ARG A 233 16.13 8.16 -39.61
CA ARG A 233 17.46 8.75 -39.43
C ARG A 233 17.46 10.00 -38.55
N ASN A 234 16.29 10.58 -38.30
CA ASN A 234 16.18 11.72 -37.41
C ASN A 234 16.18 11.26 -35.94
N PRO A 235 16.66 12.11 -35.01
CA PRO A 235 16.42 11.89 -33.59
C PRO A 235 14.92 11.93 -33.28
N GLY A 236 14.55 11.39 -32.13
CA GLY A 236 13.17 11.35 -31.66
C GLY A 236 13.03 11.74 -30.20
N ILE A 237 11.80 11.73 -29.71
CA ILE A 237 11.45 11.95 -28.31
C ILE A 237 10.54 10.83 -27.82
N SER A 238 10.56 10.56 -26.53
CA SER A 238 9.58 9.72 -25.84
C SER A 238 8.86 10.54 -24.78
N ILE A 239 7.54 10.41 -24.72
CA ILE A 239 6.68 11.10 -23.77
C ILE A 239 5.89 10.08 -22.95
N LYS A 240 5.58 10.42 -21.69
CA LYS A 240 4.71 9.64 -20.81
C LYS A 240 3.39 10.38 -20.62
N LEU A 241 2.27 9.66 -20.68
CA LEU A 241 0.95 10.27 -20.57
C LEU A 241 0.66 10.74 -19.15
N SER A 242 1.16 10.02 -18.14
CA SER A 242 1.07 10.44 -16.74
C SER A 242 1.77 11.76 -16.43
N ALA A 243 2.75 12.17 -17.24
CA ALA A 243 3.42 13.47 -17.09
C ALA A 243 2.56 14.63 -17.59
N LEU A 244 1.56 14.36 -18.42
CA LEU A 244 0.79 15.38 -19.14
C LEU A 244 -0.63 15.58 -18.58
N HIS A 245 -1.01 14.81 -17.56
CA HIS A 245 -2.29 14.93 -16.89
C HIS A 245 -2.21 14.38 -15.46
N SER A 246 -2.63 15.17 -14.48
CA SER A 246 -2.55 14.86 -13.06
C SER A 246 -3.45 13.69 -12.63
N ARG A 247 -4.59 13.52 -13.32
CA ARG A 247 -5.55 12.42 -13.08
C ARG A 247 -5.61 11.43 -14.24
N TYR A 248 -4.45 10.94 -14.68
CA TYR A 248 -4.35 9.96 -15.78
C TYR A 248 -4.72 8.55 -15.29
N GLU A 249 -6.02 8.31 -15.17
CA GLU A 249 -6.61 7.04 -14.68
C GLU A 249 -8.03 6.84 -15.20
N VAL A 250 -8.52 5.59 -15.17
CA VAL A 250 -9.82 5.19 -15.76
C VAL A 250 -11.00 5.91 -15.10
N ALA A 251 -10.93 6.18 -13.79
CA ALA A 251 -11.96 6.94 -13.07
C ALA A 251 -12.20 8.34 -13.64
N HIS A 252 -11.18 8.93 -14.27
CA HIS A 252 -11.21 10.27 -14.86
C HIS A 252 -11.09 10.23 -16.39
N ALA A 253 -11.52 9.14 -17.03
CA ALA A 253 -11.39 8.95 -18.48
C ALA A 253 -11.96 10.12 -19.29
N ASP A 254 -13.10 10.70 -18.91
CA ASP A 254 -13.70 11.84 -19.61
C ASP A 254 -12.80 13.09 -19.56
N ARG A 255 -12.22 13.39 -18.39
CA ARG A 255 -11.24 14.48 -18.23
C ARG A 255 -9.98 14.21 -19.06
N VAL A 256 -9.45 12.99 -18.99
CA VAL A 256 -8.29 12.58 -19.79
C VAL A 256 -8.56 12.79 -21.28
N MET A 257 -9.69 12.31 -21.80
CA MET A 257 -10.02 12.48 -23.21
C MET A 257 -10.21 13.96 -23.60
N ALA A 258 -10.79 14.78 -22.73
CA ALA A 258 -11.03 16.19 -22.99
C ALA A 258 -9.76 17.07 -22.86
N GLU A 259 -8.89 16.75 -21.92
CA GLU A 259 -7.76 17.61 -21.50
C GLU A 259 -6.42 17.11 -22.03
N LEU A 260 -6.16 15.80 -22.01
CA LEU A 260 -4.87 15.21 -22.43
C LEU A 260 -4.75 15.06 -23.95
N VAL A 261 -5.82 14.63 -24.64
CA VAL A 261 -5.78 14.41 -26.10
C VAL A 261 -5.35 15.67 -26.87
N PRO A 262 -5.87 16.89 -26.59
CA PRO A 262 -5.41 18.10 -27.27
C PRO A 262 -3.93 18.39 -27.05
N VAL A 263 -3.41 18.12 -25.85
CA VAL A 263 -1.99 18.30 -25.51
C VAL A 263 -1.11 17.35 -26.32
N VAL A 264 -1.45 16.06 -26.32
CA VAL A 264 -0.68 15.05 -27.06
C VAL A 264 -0.77 15.28 -28.57
N ALA A 265 -1.94 15.67 -29.09
CA ALA A 265 -2.10 16.03 -30.50
C ALA A 265 -1.24 17.24 -30.89
N ALA A 266 -1.13 18.25 -30.03
CA ALA A 266 -0.26 19.41 -30.28
C ALA A 266 1.23 19.01 -30.34
N LEU A 267 1.70 18.18 -29.41
CA LEU A 267 3.07 17.65 -29.41
C LEU A 267 3.33 16.78 -30.67
N ALA A 268 2.37 15.93 -31.05
CA ALA A 268 2.44 15.11 -32.25
C ALA A 268 2.52 15.94 -33.52
N ARG A 269 1.71 17.01 -33.67
CA ARG A 269 1.79 17.94 -34.80
C ARG A 269 3.15 18.64 -34.87
N GLN A 270 3.71 19.04 -33.73
CA GLN A 270 5.03 19.67 -33.68
C GLN A 270 6.14 18.70 -34.10
N ALA A 271 6.07 17.44 -33.66
CA ALA A 271 6.99 16.39 -34.08
C ALA A 271 6.84 16.05 -35.57
N ALA A 272 5.60 15.98 -36.07
CA ALA A 272 5.29 15.76 -37.48
C ALA A 272 5.87 16.85 -38.38
N ALA A 273 5.75 18.12 -37.98
CA ALA A 273 6.33 19.25 -38.71
C ALA A 273 7.86 19.17 -38.83
N ALA A 274 8.53 18.54 -37.86
CA ALA A 274 9.97 18.29 -37.88
C ALA A 274 10.35 16.93 -38.52
N ASN A 275 9.38 16.13 -38.96
CA ASN A 275 9.58 14.74 -39.41
C ASN A 275 10.37 13.90 -38.36
N MET A 276 10.05 14.12 -37.09
CA MET A 276 10.67 13.51 -35.92
C MET A 276 9.95 12.20 -35.55
N ASN A 277 10.65 11.26 -34.92
CA ASN A 277 9.99 10.13 -34.27
C ASN A 277 9.50 10.53 -32.87
N LEU A 278 8.21 10.37 -32.55
CA LEU A 278 7.64 10.63 -31.22
C LEU A 278 7.00 9.35 -30.71
N ASN A 279 7.45 8.84 -29.55
CA ASN A 279 6.89 7.64 -28.94
C ASN A 279 6.08 7.98 -27.70
N ILE A 280 4.92 7.34 -27.55
CA ILE A 280 4.19 7.28 -26.28
C ILE A 280 4.68 6.06 -25.51
N ASP A 281 5.34 6.29 -24.38
CA ASP A 281 5.83 5.25 -23.49
C ASP A 281 4.67 4.50 -22.80
N ALA A 282 4.88 3.21 -22.53
CA ALA A 282 3.93 2.36 -21.84
C ALA A 282 4.24 2.32 -20.34
N GLU A 283 3.20 2.50 -19.53
CA GLU A 283 3.28 2.64 -18.08
C GLU A 283 2.65 1.41 -17.40
N GLU A 284 1.86 1.57 -16.34
CA GLU A 284 1.20 0.46 -15.65
C GLU A 284 0.06 -0.18 -16.47
N ALA A 285 -0.27 -1.43 -16.12
CA ALA A 285 -1.21 -2.25 -16.86
C ALA A 285 -2.65 -1.71 -16.83
N ASP A 286 -3.04 -1.01 -15.78
CA ASP A 286 -4.34 -0.35 -15.64
C ASP A 286 -4.52 0.81 -16.63
N ARG A 287 -3.43 1.43 -17.09
CA ARG A 287 -3.44 2.56 -18.03
C ARG A 287 -3.42 2.16 -19.50
N LEU A 288 -3.19 0.87 -19.82
CA LEU A 288 -3.04 0.43 -21.21
C LEU A 288 -4.25 0.81 -22.08
N GLU A 289 -5.47 0.48 -21.66
CA GLU A 289 -6.67 0.73 -22.46
C GLU A 289 -6.94 2.23 -22.66
N LEU A 290 -6.83 3.01 -21.57
CA LEU A 290 -6.98 4.45 -21.62
C LEU A 290 -5.93 5.10 -22.54
N SER A 291 -4.70 4.59 -22.54
CA SER A 291 -3.65 5.03 -23.47
C SER A 291 -4.05 4.78 -24.93
N LEU A 292 -4.66 3.62 -25.24
CA LEU A 292 -5.08 3.27 -26.59
C LEU A 292 -6.21 4.17 -27.08
N ARG A 293 -7.14 4.57 -26.20
CA ARG A 293 -8.18 5.57 -26.51
C ARG A 293 -7.57 6.94 -26.86
N VAL A 294 -6.60 7.39 -26.07
CA VAL A 294 -5.86 8.64 -26.34
C VAL A 294 -5.11 8.54 -27.68
N ILE A 295 -4.42 7.41 -27.91
CA ILE A 295 -3.66 7.15 -29.15
C ILE A 295 -4.57 7.15 -30.39
N GLU A 296 -5.71 6.47 -30.32
CA GLU A 296 -6.69 6.44 -31.40
C GLU A 296 -7.18 7.84 -31.74
N ALA A 297 -7.61 8.61 -30.73
CA ALA A 297 -8.10 9.97 -30.91
C ALA A 297 -7.02 10.92 -31.49
N VAL A 298 -5.75 10.75 -31.11
CA VAL A 298 -4.64 11.53 -31.68
C VAL A 298 -4.33 11.11 -33.13
N LEU A 299 -4.32 9.81 -33.43
CA LEU A 299 -4.02 9.31 -34.78
C LEU A 299 -5.12 9.64 -35.79
N GLU A 300 -6.36 9.86 -35.34
CA GLU A 300 -7.47 10.34 -36.18
C GLU A 300 -7.29 11.78 -36.68
N ASP A 301 -6.31 12.52 -36.15
CA ASP A 301 -5.97 13.85 -36.63
C ASP A 301 -5.41 13.83 -38.06
N ASP A 302 -6.14 14.46 -38.98
CA ASP A 302 -5.77 14.63 -40.38
C ASP A 302 -4.45 15.40 -40.56
N ALA A 303 -4.08 16.27 -39.61
CA ALA A 303 -2.81 17.01 -39.64
C ALA A 303 -1.58 16.09 -39.54
N LEU A 304 -1.76 14.86 -39.09
CA LEU A 304 -0.69 13.86 -38.99
C LEU A 304 -0.57 12.99 -40.25
N ALA A 305 -1.39 13.21 -41.28
CA ALA A 305 -1.38 12.38 -42.49
C ALA A 305 -0.05 12.53 -43.25
N GLY A 306 0.52 11.40 -43.68
CA GLY A 306 1.82 11.37 -44.37
C GLY A 306 3.05 11.46 -43.46
N TRP A 307 2.87 11.54 -42.14
CA TRP A 307 3.95 11.42 -41.16
C TRP A 307 3.96 10.00 -40.56
N ASP A 308 5.07 9.29 -40.77
CA ASP A 308 5.24 7.89 -40.35
C ASP A 308 5.95 7.76 -38.96
N GLY A 309 6.16 8.89 -38.27
CA GLY A 309 6.99 8.95 -37.06
C GLY A 309 6.25 8.79 -35.73
N PHE A 310 4.93 8.61 -35.73
CA PHE A 310 4.16 8.39 -34.49
C PHE A 310 4.40 6.97 -33.95
N GLY A 311 4.77 6.87 -32.68
CA GLY A 311 5.24 5.65 -32.06
C GLY A 311 4.45 5.25 -30.82
N VAL A 312 4.26 3.95 -30.63
CA VAL A 312 3.61 3.35 -29.44
C VAL A 312 4.54 2.30 -28.84
N VAL A 313 4.75 2.35 -27.52
CA VAL A 313 5.49 1.31 -26.80
C VAL A 313 4.54 0.19 -26.38
N ILE A 314 4.95 -1.07 -26.54
CA ILE A 314 4.22 -2.26 -26.12
C ILE A 314 5.11 -3.13 -25.23
N GLN A 315 4.56 -3.57 -24.10
CA GLN A 315 5.28 -4.35 -23.10
C GLN A 315 4.96 -5.85 -23.26
N ALA A 316 5.95 -6.63 -23.70
CA ALA A 316 5.80 -8.07 -23.96
C ALA A 316 5.56 -8.92 -22.71
N TYR A 317 5.86 -8.42 -21.51
CA TYR A 317 5.55 -9.09 -20.25
C TYR A 317 4.03 -9.13 -19.95
N GLY A 318 3.24 -8.32 -20.66
CA GLY A 318 1.81 -8.16 -20.44
C GLY A 318 1.04 -9.14 -21.29
N ARG A 319 0.03 -9.79 -20.71
CA ARG A 319 -0.75 -10.85 -21.39
C ARG A 319 -1.54 -10.35 -22.60
N ARG A 320 -1.71 -9.04 -22.70
CA ARG A 320 -2.44 -8.32 -23.78
C ARG A 320 -1.56 -7.92 -24.97
N ALA A 321 -0.23 -8.08 -24.90
CA ALA A 321 0.68 -7.52 -25.89
C ALA A 321 0.39 -7.96 -27.35
N GLU A 322 0.09 -9.25 -27.56
CA GLU A 322 -0.17 -9.80 -28.90
C GLU A 322 -1.41 -9.17 -29.56
N ILE A 323 -2.53 -9.12 -28.83
CA ILE A 323 -3.78 -8.59 -29.34
C ILE A 323 -3.73 -7.06 -29.49
N THR A 324 -2.98 -6.36 -28.63
CA THR A 324 -2.75 -4.92 -28.79
C THR A 324 -1.96 -4.62 -30.07
N ILE A 325 -0.98 -5.44 -30.45
CA ILE A 325 -0.26 -5.30 -31.73
C ILE A 325 -1.22 -5.51 -32.92
N ASP A 326 -2.11 -6.50 -32.85
CA ASP A 326 -3.12 -6.70 -33.90
C ASP A 326 -4.06 -5.49 -34.02
N TRP A 327 -4.53 -4.96 -32.89
CA TRP A 327 -5.39 -3.77 -32.86
C TRP A 327 -4.69 -2.56 -33.47
N LEU A 328 -3.44 -2.27 -33.09
CA LEU A 328 -2.65 -1.18 -33.67
C LEU A 328 -2.44 -1.35 -35.18
N TYR A 329 -2.22 -2.58 -35.65
CA TYR A 329 -2.10 -2.86 -37.08
C TYR A 329 -3.42 -2.61 -37.83
N GLN A 330 -4.56 -3.00 -37.25
CA GLN A 330 -5.88 -2.72 -37.80
C GLN A 330 -6.19 -1.22 -37.79
N LEU A 331 -5.85 -0.50 -36.72
CA LEU A 331 -5.98 0.95 -36.60
C LEU A 331 -5.17 1.67 -37.68
N ALA A 332 -3.89 1.31 -37.83
CA ALA A 332 -3.01 1.88 -38.85
C ALA A 332 -3.55 1.63 -40.27
N LYS A 333 -4.16 0.47 -40.54
CA LYS A 333 -4.84 0.21 -41.81
C LYS A 333 -6.12 1.04 -41.98
N ARG A 334 -6.95 1.14 -40.94
CA ARG A 334 -8.21 1.88 -40.94
C ARG A 334 -8.00 3.37 -41.23
N LEU A 335 -6.96 3.95 -40.62
CA LEU A 335 -6.62 5.38 -40.74
C LEU A 335 -5.62 5.69 -41.86
N ASP A 336 -5.23 4.68 -42.64
CA ASP A 336 -4.18 4.75 -43.67
C ASP A 336 -2.87 5.41 -43.17
N ARG A 337 -2.42 5.01 -41.98
CA ARG A 337 -1.17 5.50 -41.37
C ARG A 337 -0.07 4.45 -41.44
N LYS A 338 1.16 4.89 -41.21
CA LYS A 338 2.23 4.04 -40.70
C LYS A 338 2.67 4.56 -39.35
N ILE A 339 2.95 3.64 -38.45
CA ILE A 339 3.36 3.95 -37.07
C ILE A 339 4.63 3.17 -36.73
N THR A 340 5.34 3.61 -35.70
CA THR A 340 6.40 2.82 -35.09
C THR A 340 5.87 2.07 -33.88
N VAL A 341 6.34 0.84 -33.67
CA VAL A 341 6.02 0.09 -32.45
C VAL A 341 7.32 -0.30 -31.76
N ARG A 342 7.54 0.25 -30.57
CA ARG A 342 8.65 -0.15 -29.71
C ARG A 342 8.23 -1.31 -28.84
N LEU A 343 8.82 -2.48 -29.10
CA LEU A 343 8.62 -3.65 -28.26
C LEU A 343 9.66 -3.67 -27.15
N VAL A 344 9.19 -3.56 -25.90
CA VAL A 344 9.99 -3.72 -24.67
C VAL A 344 9.53 -4.97 -23.93
N LYS A 345 10.27 -5.42 -22.90
CA LYS A 345 9.76 -6.45 -21.99
C LYS A 345 8.70 -5.84 -21.07
N GLY A 346 9.09 -4.91 -20.21
CA GLY A 346 8.23 -4.22 -19.25
C GLY A 346 9.06 -3.74 -18.05
N ALA A 347 8.60 -2.70 -17.36
CA ALA A 347 9.38 -2.00 -16.32
C ALA A 347 8.66 -1.90 -14.95
N TYR A 348 7.47 -2.48 -14.82
CA TYR A 348 6.61 -2.35 -13.64
C TYR A 348 6.21 -3.71 -13.03
N TRP A 349 6.98 -4.77 -13.30
CA TRP A 349 6.54 -6.15 -13.08
C TRP A 349 6.17 -6.44 -11.61
N ASP A 350 7.03 -6.05 -10.67
CA ASP A 350 6.81 -6.19 -9.24
C ASP A 350 5.59 -5.38 -8.74
N THR A 351 5.41 -4.17 -9.27
CA THR A 351 4.27 -3.30 -9.00
C THR A 351 2.97 -3.97 -9.46
N GLU A 352 2.95 -4.60 -10.64
CA GLU A 352 1.78 -5.32 -11.14
C GLU A 352 1.44 -6.54 -10.27
N ILE A 353 2.44 -7.27 -9.77
CA ILE A 353 2.23 -8.38 -8.82
C ILE A 353 1.61 -7.84 -7.53
N LYS A 354 2.24 -6.84 -6.90
CA LYS A 354 1.78 -6.23 -5.64
C LYS A 354 0.36 -5.66 -5.78
N ARG A 355 0.09 -4.85 -6.80
CA ARG A 355 -1.23 -4.24 -7.05
C ARG A 355 -2.32 -5.32 -7.22
N SER A 356 -2.04 -6.39 -7.97
CA SER A 356 -3.00 -7.48 -8.18
C SER A 356 -3.32 -8.25 -6.90
N GLN A 357 -2.30 -8.53 -6.07
CA GLN A 357 -2.48 -9.17 -4.76
C GLN A 357 -3.26 -8.28 -3.79
N MET A 358 -2.89 -6.99 -3.68
CA MET A 358 -3.58 -6.01 -2.84
C MET A 358 -5.05 -5.87 -3.24
N ALA A 359 -5.32 -5.83 -4.54
CA ALA A 359 -6.68 -5.73 -5.08
C ALA A 359 -7.48 -7.03 -4.99
N GLY A 360 -6.86 -8.17 -4.64
CA GLY A 360 -7.53 -9.47 -4.55
C GLY A 360 -7.89 -10.09 -5.90
N MET A 361 -7.16 -9.73 -6.97
CA MET A 361 -7.45 -10.19 -8.34
C MET A 361 -7.09 -11.67 -8.52
N ASP A 362 -7.90 -12.38 -9.30
CA ASP A 362 -7.75 -13.83 -9.54
C ASP A 362 -6.44 -14.22 -10.23
N ASP A 363 -5.85 -13.30 -11.00
CA ASP A 363 -4.59 -13.51 -11.70
C ASP A 363 -3.88 -12.16 -11.94
N PHE A 364 -2.73 -12.22 -12.60
CA PHE A 364 -1.87 -11.07 -12.89
C PHE A 364 -2.06 -10.57 -14.33
N PRO A 365 -1.93 -9.25 -14.58
CA PRO A 365 -1.94 -8.71 -15.95
C PRO A 365 -0.65 -9.00 -16.73
N VAL A 366 0.35 -9.55 -16.03
CA VAL A 366 1.68 -9.87 -16.53
C VAL A 366 1.98 -11.37 -16.40
N PHE A 367 2.98 -11.85 -17.13
CA PHE A 367 3.52 -13.19 -16.95
C PHE A 367 4.28 -13.31 -15.63
N THR A 368 4.18 -14.47 -14.99
CA THR A 368 4.78 -14.72 -13.66
C THR A 368 6.19 -15.30 -13.74
N ARG A 369 6.61 -15.79 -14.92
CA ARG A 369 7.98 -16.21 -15.21
C ARG A 369 8.66 -15.29 -16.21
N LYS A 370 9.96 -15.05 -15.98
CA LYS A 370 10.80 -14.30 -16.93
C LYS A 370 10.88 -15.00 -18.30
N ALA A 371 10.99 -16.33 -18.34
CA ALA A 371 11.04 -17.08 -19.59
C ALA A 371 9.73 -16.97 -20.41
N SER A 372 8.57 -16.87 -19.74
CA SER A 372 7.28 -16.57 -20.39
C SER A 372 7.30 -15.21 -21.09
N THR A 373 7.82 -14.18 -20.41
CA THR A 373 8.04 -12.85 -21.01
C THR A 373 8.99 -12.91 -22.21
N ASP A 374 10.08 -13.68 -22.14
CA ASP A 374 11.01 -13.82 -23.25
C ASP A 374 10.37 -14.48 -24.47
N VAL A 375 9.59 -15.55 -24.28
CA VAL A 375 8.83 -16.20 -25.37
C VAL A 375 7.82 -15.24 -25.97
N ALA A 376 7.06 -14.52 -25.14
CA ALA A 376 6.11 -13.51 -25.60
C ALA A 376 6.79 -12.41 -26.41
N TYR A 377 7.98 -11.95 -25.99
CA TYR A 377 8.76 -10.97 -26.73
C TYR A 377 9.18 -11.49 -28.11
N LEU A 378 9.65 -12.74 -28.21
CA LEU A 378 10.05 -13.34 -29.48
C LEU A 378 8.87 -13.58 -30.43
N ALA A 379 7.75 -14.05 -29.91
CA ALA A 379 6.51 -14.23 -30.66
C ALA A 379 6.01 -12.90 -31.25
N ASN A 380 5.94 -11.86 -30.41
CA ASN A 380 5.53 -10.52 -30.84
C ASN A 380 6.55 -9.88 -31.81
N SER A 381 7.84 -10.21 -31.67
CA SER A 381 8.86 -9.79 -32.64
C SER A 381 8.63 -10.42 -34.02
N ARG A 382 8.31 -11.72 -34.09
CA ARG A 382 7.94 -12.39 -35.34
C ARG A 382 6.74 -11.71 -36.00
N LYS A 383 5.71 -11.40 -35.21
CA LYS A 383 4.48 -10.75 -35.65
C LYS A 383 4.76 -9.37 -36.25
N LEU A 384 5.51 -8.52 -35.54
CA LEU A 384 5.89 -7.18 -36.02
C LEU A 384 6.72 -7.24 -37.32
N LEU A 385 7.64 -8.21 -37.44
CA LEU A 385 8.41 -8.42 -38.68
C LEU A 385 7.52 -8.77 -39.90
N ARG A 386 6.31 -9.29 -39.68
CA ARG A 386 5.32 -9.58 -40.74
C ARG A 386 4.41 -8.38 -41.06
N MET A 387 4.30 -7.41 -40.17
CA MET A 387 3.40 -6.24 -40.26
C MET A 387 4.10 -4.97 -40.78
N ARG A 388 5.29 -5.13 -41.40
CA ARG A 388 6.15 -4.03 -41.86
C ARG A 388 5.57 -3.15 -42.96
N ASP A 389 4.42 -3.52 -43.54
CA ASP A 389 3.69 -2.67 -44.48
C ASP A 389 3.06 -1.44 -43.77
N ARG A 390 2.74 -1.56 -42.48
CA ARG A 390 2.12 -0.50 -41.68
C ARG A 390 2.86 -0.16 -40.39
N ILE A 391 3.62 -1.09 -39.83
CA ILE A 391 4.32 -0.90 -38.56
C ILE A 391 5.83 -0.98 -38.80
N TYR A 392 6.56 0.07 -38.40
CA TYR A 392 8.01 0.02 -38.30
C TYR A 392 8.42 -0.54 -36.93
N PRO A 393 8.98 -1.77 -36.85
CA PRO A 393 9.31 -2.39 -35.57
C PRO A 393 10.59 -1.81 -34.97
N GLN A 394 10.55 -1.52 -33.67
CA GLN A 394 11.70 -1.07 -32.88
C GLN A 394 11.91 -2.04 -31.71
N PHE A 395 12.96 -2.86 -31.77
CA PHE A 395 13.21 -3.91 -30.79
C PHE A 395 14.15 -3.41 -29.68
N ALA A 396 13.57 -2.97 -28.56
CA ALA A 396 14.32 -2.51 -27.40
C ALA A 396 14.72 -3.69 -26.50
N THR A 397 16.01 -4.03 -26.48
CA THR A 397 16.53 -5.14 -25.67
C THR A 397 18.04 -5.05 -25.48
N HIS A 398 18.52 -5.49 -24.33
CA HIS A 398 19.95 -5.69 -24.05
C HIS A 398 20.34 -7.17 -23.99
N ASN A 399 19.41 -8.09 -24.27
CA ASN A 399 19.63 -9.52 -24.18
C ASN A 399 20.16 -10.10 -25.50
N ALA A 400 21.35 -10.71 -25.47
CA ALA A 400 21.99 -11.27 -26.68
C ALA A 400 21.20 -12.42 -27.31
N HIS A 401 20.54 -13.28 -26.52
CA HIS A 401 19.67 -14.33 -27.06
C HIS A 401 18.51 -13.71 -27.84
N THR A 402 17.84 -12.71 -27.27
CA THR A 402 16.73 -12.01 -27.94
C THR A 402 17.18 -11.37 -29.24
N MET A 403 18.34 -10.68 -29.26
CA MET A 403 18.88 -10.09 -30.49
C MET A 403 19.23 -11.14 -31.55
N ALA A 404 19.92 -12.22 -31.16
CA ALA A 404 20.27 -13.32 -32.05
C ALA A 404 19.03 -13.98 -32.66
N ALA A 405 17.97 -14.16 -31.85
CA ALA A 405 16.69 -14.67 -32.31
C ALA A 405 16.05 -13.76 -33.35
N ILE A 406 15.95 -12.44 -33.09
CA ILE A 406 15.40 -11.48 -34.04
C ILE A 406 16.19 -11.46 -35.35
N LEU A 407 17.52 -11.47 -35.29
CA LEU A 407 18.38 -11.52 -36.47
C LEU A 407 18.13 -12.78 -37.30
N ARG A 408 17.96 -13.94 -36.64
CA ARG A 408 17.60 -15.22 -37.27
C ARG A 408 16.23 -15.13 -37.95
N MET A 409 15.24 -14.56 -37.25
CA MET A 409 13.89 -14.35 -37.78
C MET A 409 13.88 -13.39 -38.99
N ALA A 410 14.79 -12.42 -39.00
CA ALA A 410 14.94 -11.38 -40.02
C ALA A 410 16.03 -11.68 -41.07
N ARG A 411 16.43 -12.94 -41.26
CA ARG A 411 17.49 -13.31 -42.23
C ARG A 411 17.18 -12.92 -43.69
N ASN A 412 15.90 -12.92 -44.06
CA ASN A 412 15.41 -12.60 -45.41
C ASN A 412 14.65 -11.25 -45.44
N ILE A 413 14.91 -10.39 -44.45
CA ILE A 413 14.24 -9.10 -44.27
C ILE A 413 15.27 -7.99 -44.41
N ALA A 414 14.94 -6.95 -45.17
CA ALA A 414 15.77 -5.75 -45.31
C ALA A 414 16.02 -5.12 -43.94
N LYS A 415 17.29 -4.90 -43.57
CA LYS A 415 17.67 -4.47 -42.21
C LYS A 415 17.24 -3.03 -41.90
N GLU A 416 16.91 -2.24 -42.91
CA GLU A 416 16.40 -0.87 -42.79
C GLU A 416 14.90 -0.82 -42.46
N SER A 417 14.22 -1.97 -42.45
CA SER A 417 12.78 -2.05 -42.20
C SER A 417 12.42 -2.30 -40.73
N PHE A 418 13.42 -2.37 -39.85
CA PHE A 418 13.29 -2.40 -38.40
C PHE A 418 14.56 -1.79 -37.78
N GLU A 419 14.52 -1.45 -36.50
CA GLU A 419 15.72 -1.07 -35.74
C GLU A 419 15.80 -1.84 -34.42
N PHE A 420 17.00 -1.91 -33.86
CA PHE A 420 17.18 -2.22 -32.45
C PHE A 420 17.18 -0.93 -31.63
N GLN A 421 16.87 -1.05 -30.35
CA GLN A 421 17.04 0.03 -29.39
C GLN A 421 17.73 -0.43 -28.13
N ARG A 422 18.42 0.49 -27.48
CA ARG A 422 19.08 0.30 -26.19
C ARG A 422 18.95 1.55 -25.34
N LEU A 423 19.22 1.41 -24.05
CA LEU A 423 19.38 2.54 -23.15
C LEU A 423 20.77 3.17 -23.27
N HIS A 424 20.86 4.47 -23.02
CA HIS A 424 22.14 5.14 -22.75
C HIS A 424 22.83 4.53 -21.52
N GLY A 425 24.15 4.35 -21.60
CA GLY A 425 24.96 3.77 -20.52
C GLY A 425 24.80 2.25 -20.31
N MET A 426 23.98 1.56 -21.13
CA MET A 426 23.75 0.12 -21.02
C MET A 426 23.75 -0.58 -22.38
N GLY A 427 24.37 -1.76 -22.43
CA GLY A 427 24.40 -2.61 -23.63
C GLY A 427 25.18 -2.02 -24.82
N ASP A 428 26.01 -0.99 -24.60
CA ASP A 428 26.80 -0.33 -25.64
C ASP A 428 27.59 -1.35 -26.47
N ARG A 429 28.25 -2.30 -25.80
CA ARG A 429 29.15 -3.24 -26.47
C ARG A 429 28.41 -4.26 -27.33
N LEU A 430 27.31 -4.83 -26.81
CA LEU A 430 26.48 -5.77 -27.55
C LEU A 430 25.97 -5.14 -28.85
N HIS A 431 25.39 -3.95 -28.74
CA HIS A 431 24.83 -3.25 -29.90
C HIS A 431 25.91 -2.80 -30.88
N GLN A 432 27.10 -2.40 -30.40
CA GLN A 432 28.23 -2.10 -31.28
C GLN A 432 28.67 -3.32 -32.11
N ILE A 433 28.81 -4.49 -31.48
CA ILE A 433 29.21 -5.74 -32.15
C ILE A 433 28.16 -6.11 -33.20
N VAL A 434 26.87 -6.11 -32.83
CA VAL A 434 25.78 -6.48 -33.75
C VAL A 434 25.68 -5.48 -34.89
N LYS A 435 25.72 -4.18 -34.61
CA LYS A 435 25.67 -3.13 -35.63
C LYS A 435 26.80 -3.27 -36.66
N GLN A 436 28.03 -3.55 -36.20
CA GLN A 436 29.18 -3.74 -37.08
C GLN A 436 29.11 -5.03 -37.89
N ALA A 437 28.63 -6.13 -37.29
CA ALA A 437 28.57 -7.44 -37.95
C ALA A 437 27.39 -7.57 -38.92
N GLU A 438 26.23 -7.00 -38.59
CA GLU A 438 24.94 -7.24 -39.26
C GLU A 438 24.39 -6.00 -39.98
N ASN A 439 25.09 -4.86 -39.90
CA ASN A 439 24.69 -3.57 -40.48
C ASN A 439 23.26 -3.13 -40.06
N THR A 440 22.90 -3.32 -38.78
CA THR A 440 21.60 -2.92 -38.24
C THR A 440 21.56 -1.46 -37.79
N GLN A 441 20.36 -0.88 -37.74
CA GLN A 441 20.13 0.40 -37.08
C GLN A 441 19.98 0.21 -35.57
N CYS A 442 20.45 1.20 -34.80
CA CYS A 442 20.30 1.23 -33.34
C CYS A 442 19.94 2.63 -32.88
N ARG A 443 18.81 2.77 -32.17
CA ARG A 443 18.41 4.00 -31.50
C ARG A 443 18.70 3.92 -30.00
N ILE A 444 19.32 4.96 -29.46
CA ILE A 444 19.65 5.08 -28.05
C ILE A 444 18.54 5.87 -27.35
N TYR A 445 17.85 5.23 -26.41
CA TYR A 445 16.94 5.88 -25.49
C TYR A 445 17.76 6.60 -24.43
N ALA A 446 17.69 7.94 -24.38
CA ALA A 446 18.60 8.77 -23.62
C ALA A 446 17.85 9.65 -22.60
N PRO A 447 18.03 9.43 -21.30
CA PRO A 447 17.45 10.26 -20.26
C PRO A 447 18.05 11.67 -20.24
N VAL A 448 17.20 12.68 -20.07
CA VAL A 448 17.52 14.10 -20.07
C VAL A 448 16.71 14.81 -18.97
N GLY A 449 17.40 15.45 -18.03
CA GLY A 449 16.75 16.21 -16.96
C GLY A 449 17.70 16.48 -15.79
N ALA A 450 17.23 17.22 -14.78
CA ALA A 450 18.05 17.51 -13.62
C ALA A 450 18.29 16.23 -12.80
N TYR A 451 19.44 16.14 -12.11
CA TYR A 451 19.74 14.94 -11.30
C TYR A 451 18.71 14.68 -10.20
N ARG A 452 18.06 15.73 -9.67
CA ARG A 452 16.98 15.56 -8.71
C ARG A 452 15.77 14.81 -9.30
N ASP A 453 15.51 14.91 -10.59
CA ASP A 453 14.38 14.26 -11.27
C ASP A 453 14.75 12.85 -11.75
N LEU A 454 16.05 12.55 -11.87
CA LEU A 454 16.57 11.26 -12.31
C LEU A 454 16.34 10.12 -11.32
N LEU A 455 16.26 10.41 -10.03
CA LEU A 455 16.56 9.40 -9.00
C LEU A 455 15.41 8.42 -8.73
N ALA A 456 14.16 8.90 -8.75
CA ALA A 456 12.98 8.02 -8.68
C ALA A 456 12.91 7.06 -9.87
N TYR A 457 13.39 7.51 -11.03
CA TYR A 457 13.56 6.71 -12.23
C TYR A 457 14.77 5.77 -12.15
N LEU A 458 15.84 6.19 -11.48
CA LEU A 458 17.12 5.48 -11.43
C LEU A 458 17.00 4.13 -10.75
N VAL A 459 16.29 4.04 -9.62
CA VAL A 459 16.12 2.76 -8.90
C VAL A 459 15.40 1.74 -9.77
N ARG A 460 14.24 2.09 -10.33
CA ARG A 460 13.50 1.22 -11.28
C ARG A 460 14.36 0.83 -12.48
N ARG A 461 15.14 1.78 -13.01
CA ARG A 461 16.03 1.53 -14.15
C ARG A 461 17.16 0.55 -13.84
N LEU A 462 17.64 0.61 -12.61
CA LEU A 462 18.69 -0.23 -12.09
C LEU A 462 18.16 -1.63 -11.73
N LEU A 463 16.96 -1.74 -11.18
CA LEU A 463 16.29 -3.03 -10.96
C LEU A 463 16.04 -3.77 -12.29
N GLU A 464 15.63 -3.05 -13.34
CA GLU A 464 15.42 -3.61 -14.70
C GLU A 464 16.65 -4.37 -15.22
N ASN A 465 17.86 -3.92 -14.86
CA ASN A 465 19.12 -4.45 -15.39
C ASN A 465 20.01 -5.11 -14.32
N GLY A 466 19.69 -4.97 -13.04
CA GLY A 466 20.49 -5.41 -11.90
C GLY A 466 19.96 -6.63 -11.16
N ALA A 467 18.75 -7.10 -11.49
CA ALA A 467 18.23 -8.38 -10.99
C ALA A 467 19.19 -9.54 -11.32
N ASN A 468 19.22 -10.59 -10.49
CA ASN A 468 20.14 -11.73 -10.68
C ASN A 468 19.88 -12.49 -12.00
N SER A 469 18.63 -12.52 -12.48
CA SER A 469 18.24 -13.04 -13.81
C SER A 469 18.47 -12.06 -14.96
N SER A 470 18.86 -10.81 -14.67
CA SER A 470 19.18 -9.85 -15.72
C SER A 470 20.40 -10.33 -16.49
N PHE A 471 20.25 -10.37 -17.81
CA PHE A 471 21.34 -10.67 -18.73
C PHE A 471 22.54 -9.74 -18.52
N VAL A 472 22.31 -8.47 -18.18
CA VAL A 472 23.39 -7.47 -17.97
C VAL A 472 24.24 -7.82 -16.74
N ASN A 473 23.65 -8.43 -15.71
CA ASN A 473 24.39 -8.89 -14.53
C ASN A 473 25.23 -10.14 -14.86
N GLN A 474 24.63 -11.12 -15.54
CA GLN A 474 25.29 -12.41 -15.85
C GLN A 474 26.37 -12.33 -16.94
N ILE A 475 26.30 -11.34 -17.84
CA ILE A 475 27.20 -11.27 -19.00
C ILE A 475 28.67 -11.04 -18.60
N VAL A 476 28.88 -10.36 -17.48
CA VAL A 476 30.20 -9.99 -16.95
C VAL A 476 30.74 -10.99 -15.93
N ASP A 477 29.89 -11.88 -15.40
CA ASP A 477 30.34 -12.96 -14.52
C ASP A 477 31.03 -14.07 -15.32
N GLU A 478 32.36 -14.15 -15.23
CA GLU A 478 33.16 -15.20 -15.88
C GLU A 478 32.89 -16.61 -15.33
N LYS A 479 32.24 -16.74 -14.17
CA LYS A 479 31.87 -18.04 -13.59
C LYS A 479 30.69 -18.69 -14.31
N VAL A 480 29.81 -17.90 -14.92
CA VAL A 480 28.64 -18.39 -15.67
C VAL A 480 29.04 -18.66 -17.12
N ALA A 481 28.73 -19.85 -17.65
CA ALA A 481 29.09 -20.20 -19.02
C ALA A 481 28.32 -19.32 -20.04
N PRO A 482 28.93 -18.90 -21.17
CA PRO A 482 28.22 -18.13 -22.20
C PRO A 482 26.92 -18.79 -22.69
N GLU A 483 26.89 -20.12 -22.76
CA GLU A 483 25.72 -20.92 -23.10
C GLU A 483 24.58 -20.80 -22.08
N GLU A 484 24.90 -20.67 -20.79
CA GLU A 484 23.93 -20.49 -19.71
C GLU A 484 23.34 -19.07 -19.77
N VAL A 485 24.19 -18.06 -19.97
CA VAL A 485 23.73 -16.67 -20.18
C VAL A 485 22.86 -16.54 -21.45
N ALA A 486 23.17 -17.33 -22.47
CA ALA A 486 22.44 -17.42 -23.73
C ALA A 486 21.36 -18.51 -23.77
N ALA A 487 20.92 -19.03 -22.60
CA ALA A 487 19.99 -20.14 -22.52
C ALA A 487 18.69 -19.89 -23.31
N CYS A 488 18.12 -20.98 -23.86
CA CYS A 488 16.90 -20.91 -24.64
C CYS A 488 15.67 -20.78 -23.74
N PRO A 489 14.85 -19.70 -23.85
CA PRO A 489 13.70 -19.51 -22.98
C PRO A 489 12.61 -20.57 -23.20
N PHE A 490 12.51 -21.14 -24.40
CA PHE A 490 11.58 -22.23 -24.68
C PHE A 490 11.96 -23.51 -23.92
N ASP A 491 13.24 -23.82 -23.84
CA ASP A 491 13.74 -25.00 -23.13
C ASP A 491 13.63 -24.77 -21.61
N SER A 492 13.89 -23.54 -21.14
CA SER A 492 13.65 -23.15 -19.74
C SER A 492 12.20 -23.39 -19.30
N LEU A 493 11.22 -23.02 -20.12
CA LEU A 493 9.80 -23.26 -19.82
C LEU A 493 9.45 -24.75 -19.85
N GLN A 494 9.97 -25.51 -20.81
CA GLN A 494 9.75 -26.96 -20.87
C GLN A 494 10.31 -27.68 -19.65
N ASN A 495 11.41 -27.17 -19.07
CA ASN A 495 12.06 -27.75 -17.89
C ASN A 495 11.49 -27.25 -16.55
N ALA A 496 10.66 -26.20 -16.54
CA ALA A 496 10.17 -25.55 -15.31
C ALA A 496 9.09 -26.35 -14.57
N GLY A 497 8.57 -27.44 -15.15
CA GLY A 497 7.50 -28.27 -14.58
C GLY A 497 6.09 -27.65 -14.71
N SER A 498 5.96 -26.34 -14.47
CA SER A 498 4.74 -25.54 -14.65
C SER A 498 5.06 -24.23 -15.40
N ILE A 499 4.12 -23.76 -16.25
CA ILE A 499 4.29 -22.48 -16.95
C ILE A 499 4.13 -21.30 -15.98
N PRO A 500 3.06 -21.19 -15.16
CA PRO A 500 2.98 -20.16 -14.14
C PRO A 500 4.04 -20.38 -13.06
N ASN A 501 4.43 -19.32 -12.35
CA ASN A 501 5.35 -19.42 -11.22
C ASN A 501 4.61 -19.79 -9.94
N ASP A 502 4.74 -21.04 -9.50
CA ASP A 502 4.06 -21.55 -8.30
C ASP A 502 4.55 -20.90 -6.98
N HIS A 503 5.65 -20.14 -7.00
CA HIS A 503 6.12 -19.37 -5.84
C HIS A 503 5.38 -18.04 -5.66
N ILE A 504 4.70 -17.54 -6.69
CA ILE A 504 3.96 -16.28 -6.63
C ILE A 504 2.49 -16.58 -6.39
N ARG A 505 2.03 -16.31 -5.16
CA ARG A 505 0.63 -16.50 -4.79
C ARG A 505 -0.27 -15.46 -5.46
N ARG A 506 -1.39 -15.91 -6.01
CA ARG A 506 -2.44 -15.05 -6.57
C ARG A 506 -3.23 -14.35 -5.46
N GLY A 507 -4.04 -13.36 -5.82
CA GLY A 507 -4.85 -12.60 -4.86
C GLY A 507 -5.67 -13.49 -3.90
N PRO A 508 -6.50 -14.43 -4.41
CA PRO A 508 -7.28 -15.36 -3.58
C PRO A 508 -6.44 -16.27 -2.67
N GLU A 509 -5.18 -16.55 -3.04
CA GLU A 509 -4.31 -17.55 -2.41
C GLU A 509 -3.40 -16.97 -1.32
N LEU A 510 -3.42 -15.64 -1.16
CA LEU A 510 -2.44 -14.91 -0.34
C LEU A 510 -2.29 -15.48 1.08
N PHE A 511 -3.41 -15.84 1.71
CA PHE A 511 -3.48 -16.31 3.09
C PHE A 511 -3.61 -17.84 3.24
N LEU A 512 -3.37 -18.63 2.18
CA LEU A 512 -3.41 -20.09 2.29
C LEU A 512 -2.23 -20.65 3.11
N PRO A 513 -2.38 -21.79 3.81
CA PRO A 513 -3.56 -22.65 3.87
C PRO A 513 -4.61 -22.20 4.90
N GLU A 514 -4.40 -21.10 5.64
CA GLU A 514 -5.32 -20.66 6.69
C GLU A 514 -6.70 -20.32 6.14
N ARG A 515 -6.75 -19.49 5.09
CA ARG A 515 -8.00 -19.03 4.48
C ARG A 515 -7.80 -18.55 3.05
N ILE A 516 -8.89 -18.51 2.31
CA ILE A 516 -8.98 -17.80 1.02
C ILE A 516 -9.14 -16.29 1.32
N ASN A 517 -8.51 -15.46 0.49
CA ASN A 517 -8.62 -14.00 0.55
C ASN A 517 -9.97 -13.51 0.01
N ALA A 518 -10.47 -12.35 0.45
CA ALA A 518 -11.64 -11.72 -0.17
C ALA A 518 -11.39 -11.35 -1.64
N ALA A 519 -12.39 -11.61 -2.49
CA ALA A 519 -12.32 -11.39 -3.93
C ALA A 519 -12.13 -9.91 -4.31
N GLY A 520 -11.37 -9.68 -5.38
CA GLY A 520 -11.21 -8.37 -6.00
C GLY A 520 -12.30 -8.03 -7.02
N TYR A 521 -12.41 -6.75 -7.34
CA TYR A 521 -13.36 -6.23 -8.34
C TYR A 521 -12.61 -5.34 -9.33
N GLU A 522 -12.72 -5.66 -10.64
CA GLU A 522 -12.05 -4.90 -11.69
C GLU A 522 -12.76 -3.56 -11.94
N ILE A 523 -12.04 -2.48 -11.66
CA ILE A 523 -12.52 -1.09 -11.81
C ILE A 523 -11.71 -0.29 -12.84
N ASN A 524 -10.63 -0.87 -13.37
CA ASN A 524 -9.74 -0.21 -14.33
C ASN A 524 -10.01 -0.68 -15.76
N THR A 525 -11.23 -1.13 -16.06
CA THR A 525 -11.70 -1.49 -17.40
C THR A 525 -13.15 -1.07 -17.55
N GLU A 526 -13.58 -0.69 -18.75
CA GLU A 526 -14.97 -0.34 -19.03
C GLU A 526 -15.91 -1.54 -18.77
N THR A 527 -15.47 -2.74 -19.16
CA THR A 527 -16.26 -3.97 -18.93
C THR A 527 -16.46 -4.25 -17.44
N GLY A 528 -15.42 -4.12 -16.62
CA GLY A 528 -15.50 -4.32 -15.17
C GLY A 528 -16.44 -3.33 -14.49
N LEU A 529 -16.33 -2.05 -14.85
CA LEU A 529 -17.24 -1.00 -14.36
C LEU A 529 -18.69 -1.24 -14.78
N ALA A 530 -18.92 -1.66 -16.02
CA ALA A 530 -20.26 -1.99 -16.51
C ALA A 530 -20.91 -3.16 -15.73
N LEU A 531 -20.12 -4.16 -15.34
CA LEU A 531 -20.58 -5.27 -14.50
C LEU A 531 -20.98 -4.80 -13.10
N ILE A 532 -20.16 -3.96 -12.46
CA ILE A 532 -20.46 -3.35 -11.16
C ILE A 532 -21.73 -2.49 -11.26
N ASP A 533 -21.84 -1.67 -12.30
CA ASP A 533 -23.00 -0.82 -12.55
C ASP A 533 -24.28 -1.61 -12.75
N ALA A 534 -24.22 -2.70 -13.51
CA ALA A 534 -25.36 -3.59 -13.70
C ALA A 534 -25.79 -4.22 -12.37
N ALA A 535 -24.83 -4.72 -11.57
CA ALA A 535 -25.11 -5.36 -10.29
C ALA A 535 -25.71 -4.42 -9.23
N ARG A 536 -25.26 -3.15 -9.19
CA ARG A 536 -25.78 -2.16 -8.22
C ARG A 536 -27.10 -1.49 -8.62
N LYS A 537 -27.47 -1.53 -9.90
CA LYS A 537 -28.73 -0.94 -10.41
C LYS A 537 -29.99 -1.65 -9.91
N GLU A 538 -29.89 -2.91 -9.49
CA GLU A 538 -31.04 -3.69 -8.99
C GLU A 538 -31.46 -3.34 -7.56
N ALA A 539 -30.74 -2.44 -6.88
CA ALA A 539 -31.01 -2.08 -5.48
C ALA A 539 -32.12 -1.03 -5.33
N ALA A 540 -33.28 -1.53 -4.90
CA ALA A 540 -34.49 -0.77 -4.55
C ALA A 540 -34.35 0.05 -3.25
N ILE A 541 -35.38 0.84 -2.97
CA ILE A 541 -35.63 1.47 -1.66
C ILE A 541 -35.50 0.40 -0.57
N PHE A 542 -34.58 0.61 0.37
CA PHE A 542 -34.31 -0.39 1.40
C PHE A 542 -35.18 -0.21 2.64
N SER A 543 -35.43 -1.32 3.34
CA SER A 543 -36.15 -1.31 4.62
C SER A 543 -35.32 -2.00 5.71
N ALA A 544 -35.21 -1.37 6.86
CA ALA A 544 -34.64 -1.96 8.07
C ALA A 544 -35.69 -1.93 9.19
N ALA A 545 -35.82 -3.04 9.90
CA ALA A 545 -36.71 -3.19 11.05
C ALA A 545 -36.07 -4.21 12.00
N PRO A 546 -36.49 -4.28 13.28
CA PRO A 546 -35.95 -5.26 14.21
C PRO A 546 -36.12 -6.70 13.69
N ILE A 547 -35.05 -7.49 13.75
CA ILE A 547 -35.06 -8.92 13.40
C ILE A 547 -34.82 -9.68 14.70
N ILE A 548 -35.90 -10.00 15.39
CA ILE A 548 -35.90 -10.64 16.71
C ILE A 548 -36.73 -11.92 16.70
N VAL A 549 -36.59 -12.75 17.73
CA VAL A 549 -37.49 -13.89 17.95
C VAL A 549 -38.90 -13.38 18.29
N GLY A 550 -39.90 -13.84 17.54
CA GLY A 550 -41.30 -13.40 17.70
C GLY A 550 -41.70 -12.27 16.75
N GLN A 551 -42.79 -11.58 17.09
CA GLN A 551 -43.25 -10.39 16.36
C GLN A 551 -42.69 -9.14 17.02
N SER A 552 -42.13 -8.23 16.22
CA SER A 552 -41.68 -6.94 16.72
C SER A 552 -42.87 -6.02 17.05
N GLY A 553 -42.71 -5.18 18.06
CA GLY A 553 -43.69 -4.18 18.48
C GLY A 553 -43.86 -3.03 17.48
N VAL A 554 -44.66 -2.02 17.88
CA VAL A 554 -44.86 -0.80 17.07
C VAL A 554 -43.70 0.17 17.31
N GLY A 555 -42.61 -0.04 16.57
CA GLY A 555 -41.45 0.85 16.55
C GLY A 555 -41.71 2.19 15.85
N LYS A 556 -40.85 3.19 16.09
CA LYS A 556 -40.91 4.48 15.38
C LYS A 556 -40.34 4.31 13.97
N SER A 557 -41.16 4.62 12.96
CA SER A 557 -40.72 4.61 11.56
C SER A 557 -40.14 5.97 11.17
N ARG A 558 -39.00 5.96 10.45
CA ARG A 558 -38.34 7.15 9.90
C ARG A 558 -37.83 6.89 8.50
N GLU A 559 -37.83 7.94 7.67
CA GLU A 559 -37.20 7.90 6.36
C GLU A 559 -35.67 7.94 6.51
N ARG A 560 -34.96 7.24 5.63
CA ARG A 560 -33.51 7.35 5.49
C ARG A 560 -33.22 8.14 4.21
N GLN A 561 -32.35 9.14 4.35
CA GLN A 561 -31.92 10.01 3.26
C GLN A 561 -30.49 9.68 2.82
N ASN A 562 -30.22 9.90 1.54
CA ASN A 562 -28.88 9.87 0.98
C ASN A 562 -28.11 11.12 1.45
N PRO A 563 -26.94 10.98 2.10
CA PRO A 563 -26.17 12.14 2.56
C PRO A 563 -25.66 13.03 1.41
N ALA A 564 -25.47 12.48 0.19
CA ALA A 564 -24.99 13.24 -0.96
C ALA A 564 -26.10 14.05 -1.65
N THR A 565 -27.32 13.50 -1.75
CA THR A 565 -28.39 14.10 -2.57
C THR A 565 -29.58 14.59 -1.76
N GLY A 566 -29.77 14.11 -0.52
CA GLY A 566 -30.95 14.34 0.31
C GLY A 566 -32.16 13.46 -0.05
N ASP A 567 -32.06 12.63 -1.09
CA ASP A 567 -33.16 11.78 -1.55
C ASP A 567 -33.52 10.71 -0.53
N VAL A 568 -34.81 10.37 -0.41
CA VAL A 568 -35.26 9.25 0.40
C VAL A 568 -34.87 7.94 -0.26
N ILE A 569 -34.06 7.14 0.43
CA ILE A 569 -33.49 5.87 -0.05
C ILE A 569 -34.06 4.65 0.67
N GLY A 570 -34.81 4.86 1.76
CA GLY A 570 -35.34 3.78 2.55
C GLY A 570 -36.20 4.20 3.73
N THR A 571 -36.69 3.20 4.46
CA THR A 571 -37.42 3.39 5.72
C THR A 571 -36.82 2.50 6.80
N VAL A 572 -36.67 3.06 8.00
CA VAL A 572 -36.16 2.36 9.17
C VAL A 572 -37.23 2.37 10.24
N VAL A 573 -37.54 1.21 10.80
CA VAL A 573 -38.32 1.06 12.02
C VAL A 573 -37.35 0.79 13.15
N ASP A 574 -37.26 1.71 14.11
CA ASP A 574 -36.41 1.54 15.29
C ASP A 574 -37.07 0.54 16.26
N ALA A 575 -36.26 -0.25 16.96
CA ALA A 575 -36.69 -1.14 18.03
C ALA A 575 -37.32 -0.35 19.18
N SER A 576 -38.35 -0.93 19.79
CA SER A 576 -38.92 -0.47 21.05
C SER A 576 -38.22 -1.12 22.25
N LEU A 577 -38.46 -0.60 23.46
CA LEU A 577 -37.95 -1.25 24.69
C LEU A 577 -38.59 -2.63 24.92
N ASP A 578 -39.81 -2.85 24.44
CA ASP A 578 -40.46 -4.17 24.49
C ASP A 578 -39.78 -5.17 23.54
N ASP A 579 -39.28 -4.69 22.38
CA ASP A 579 -38.45 -5.49 21.48
C ASP A 579 -37.11 -5.86 22.14
N VAL A 580 -36.48 -4.92 22.85
CA VAL A 580 -35.24 -5.16 23.59
C VAL A 580 -35.46 -6.24 24.66
N GLU A 581 -36.52 -6.13 25.45
CA GLU A 581 -36.86 -7.14 26.48
C GLU A 581 -37.14 -8.51 25.85
N SER A 582 -37.91 -8.54 24.75
CA SER A 582 -38.21 -9.77 24.02
C SER A 582 -36.94 -10.43 23.48
N ALA A 583 -36.03 -9.63 22.91
CA ALA A 583 -34.76 -10.10 22.39
C ALA A 583 -33.86 -10.64 23.51
N LEU A 584 -33.72 -9.91 24.62
CA LEU A 584 -32.93 -10.35 25.79
C LEU A 584 -33.47 -11.64 26.40
N SER A 585 -34.80 -11.78 26.49
CA SER A 585 -35.44 -13.00 27.01
C SER A 585 -35.26 -14.21 26.08
N ALA A 586 -35.23 -13.99 24.77
CA ALA A 586 -35.10 -15.06 23.79
C ALA A 586 -33.64 -15.40 23.42
N ALA A 587 -32.68 -14.51 23.71
CA ALA A 587 -31.28 -14.68 23.32
C ALA A 587 -30.66 -15.93 23.98
N GLN A 588 -29.98 -16.74 23.18
CA GLN A 588 -29.30 -17.96 23.64
C GLN A 588 -27.84 -17.99 23.14
N PRO A 589 -26.91 -18.56 23.93
CA PRO A 589 -25.61 -18.99 23.42
C PRO A 589 -25.80 -19.98 22.26
N TRP A 590 -24.84 -20.02 21.34
CA TRP A 590 -24.93 -20.88 20.17
C TRP A 590 -24.40 -22.29 20.48
N ASP A 591 -25.33 -23.21 20.74
CA ASP A 591 -25.06 -24.63 20.97
C ASP A 591 -24.78 -25.39 19.65
N ALA A 592 -23.73 -24.97 18.94
CA ALA A 592 -23.20 -25.61 17.74
C ALA A 592 -21.71 -25.88 17.91
N SER A 593 -21.18 -26.89 17.22
CA SER A 593 -19.73 -27.19 17.24
C SER A 593 -18.90 -26.07 16.62
N ALA A 594 -17.61 -25.95 16.97
CA ALA A 594 -16.73 -24.94 16.38
C ALA A 594 -16.63 -25.09 14.85
N GLU A 595 -16.62 -26.32 14.36
CA GLU A 595 -16.60 -26.69 12.94
C GLU A 595 -17.86 -26.22 12.21
N GLU A 596 -19.04 -26.41 12.82
CA GLU A 596 -20.31 -25.97 12.26
C GLU A 596 -20.42 -24.44 12.22
N ARG A 597 -20.06 -23.77 13.32
CA ARG A 597 -20.03 -22.30 13.38
C ARG A 597 -19.07 -21.75 12.31
N ALA A 598 -17.88 -22.32 12.20
CA ALA A 598 -16.90 -21.94 11.18
C ALA A 598 -17.42 -22.16 9.75
N ALA A 599 -18.09 -23.28 9.47
CA ALA A 599 -18.69 -23.55 8.17
C ALA A 599 -19.79 -22.53 7.80
N ILE A 600 -20.62 -22.14 8.77
CA ILE A 600 -21.66 -21.13 8.58
C ILE A 600 -21.06 -19.75 8.33
N LEU A 601 -20.02 -19.35 9.07
CA LEU A 601 -19.33 -18.08 8.83
C LEU A 601 -18.67 -18.03 7.44
N ARG A 602 -18.06 -19.12 6.97
CA ARG A 602 -17.55 -19.21 5.60
C ARG A 602 -18.68 -19.08 4.57
N LYS A 603 -19.79 -19.78 4.76
CA LYS A 603 -20.96 -19.63 3.88
C LYS A 603 -21.48 -18.20 3.88
N ALA A 604 -21.51 -17.50 5.02
CA ALA A 604 -21.89 -16.09 5.06
C ALA A 604 -20.94 -15.22 4.23
N SER A 605 -19.63 -15.52 4.24
CA SER A 605 -18.64 -14.80 3.43
C SER A 605 -18.91 -14.95 1.92
N ASP A 606 -19.32 -16.15 1.49
CA ASP A 606 -19.67 -16.40 0.08
C ASP A 606 -20.98 -15.70 -0.31
N LEU A 607 -21.94 -15.59 0.62
CA LEU A 607 -23.18 -14.83 0.42
C LEU A 607 -22.94 -13.32 0.30
N TYR A 608 -21.96 -12.79 1.04
CA TYR A 608 -21.57 -11.37 0.93
C TYR A 608 -20.95 -11.08 -0.44
N GLU A 609 -20.05 -11.94 -0.93
CA GLU A 609 -19.49 -11.79 -2.28
C GLU A 609 -20.55 -11.99 -3.37
N ARG A 610 -21.52 -12.90 -3.18
CA ARG A 610 -22.68 -13.06 -4.09
C ARG A 610 -23.50 -11.77 -4.20
N ASP A 611 -23.78 -11.11 -3.08
CA ASP A 611 -24.66 -9.93 -3.01
C ASP A 611 -23.91 -8.59 -3.14
N PHE A 612 -22.68 -8.60 -3.68
CA PHE A 612 -21.82 -7.41 -3.76
C PHE A 612 -22.53 -6.19 -4.38
N GLY A 613 -23.36 -6.39 -5.41
CA GLY A 613 -24.08 -5.31 -6.08
C GLY A 613 -25.06 -4.58 -5.17
N VAL A 614 -25.84 -5.33 -4.37
CA VAL A 614 -26.77 -4.77 -3.38
C VAL A 614 -26.01 -4.09 -2.25
N ILE A 615 -24.95 -4.74 -1.76
CA ILE A 615 -24.09 -4.19 -0.71
C ILE A 615 -23.47 -2.86 -1.15
N PHE A 616 -22.87 -2.80 -2.34
CA PHE A 616 -22.30 -1.58 -2.87
C PHE A 616 -23.39 -0.50 -2.99
N ALA A 617 -24.55 -0.81 -3.57
CA ALA A 617 -25.60 0.18 -3.70
C ALA A 617 -26.04 0.80 -2.36
N ILE A 618 -26.17 -0.02 -1.30
CA ILE A 618 -26.51 0.49 0.03
C ILE A 618 -25.34 1.31 0.61
N LEU A 619 -24.09 0.85 0.50
CA LEU A 619 -22.94 1.61 1.03
C LEU A 619 -22.77 2.99 0.37
N HIS A 620 -22.98 3.09 -0.94
CA HIS A 620 -22.94 4.37 -1.65
C HIS A 620 -24.08 5.30 -1.18
N LYS A 621 -25.32 4.78 -1.12
CA LYS A 621 -26.51 5.58 -0.84
C LYS A 621 -26.69 5.92 0.63
N GLU A 622 -26.45 4.97 1.54
CA GLU A 622 -26.73 5.12 2.98
C GLU A 622 -25.56 5.76 3.74
N ALA A 623 -24.33 5.36 3.40
CA ALA A 623 -23.11 5.75 4.11
C ALA A 623 -22.20 6.71 3.32
N GLY A 624 -22.55 7.05 2.07
CA GLY A 624 -21.80 8.01 1.26
C GLY A 624 -20.44 7.49 0.76
N LYS A 625 -20.23 6.17 0.69
CA LYS A 625 -18.93 5.59 0.33
C LYS A 625 -18.69 5.55 -1.17
N THR A 626 -17.50 5.93 -1.61
CA THR A 626 -17.04 5.76 -3.00
C THR A 626 -16.88 4.27 -3.33
N ILE A 627 -16.73 3.93 -4.61
CA ILE A 627 -16.60 2.51 -5.01
C ILE A 627 -15.38 1.83 -4.39
N LEU A 628 -14.26 2.55 -4.26
CA LEU A 628 -13.03 2.03 -3.64
C LEU A 628 -13.28 1.71 -2.16
N ASP A 629 -13.99 2.59 -1.47
CA ASP A 629 -14.36 2.41 -0.07
C ASP A 629 -15.38 1.27 0.11
N ALA A 630 -16.33 1.12 -0.81
CA ALA A 630 -17.32 0.05 -0.78
C ALA A 630 -16.68 -1.32 -1.06
N ILE A 631 -15.77 -1.43 -2.03
CA ILE A 631 -14.98 -2.63 -2.29
C ILE A 631 -14.13 -2.99 -1.08
N GLY A 632 -13.39 -2.02 -0.54
CA GLY A 632 -12.53 -2.23 0.63
C GLY A 632 -13.33 -2.74 1.82
N GLU A 633 -14.50 -2.15 2.08
CA GLU A 633 -15.34 -2.55 3.21
C GLU A 633 -15.99 -3.93 3.03
N LEU A 634 -16.47 -4.27 1.84
CA LEU A 634 -16.98 -5.62 1.57
C LEU A 634 -15.88 -6.66 1.78
N ARG A 635 -14.68 -6.40 1.26
CA ARG A 635 -13.53 -7.31 1.41
C ARG A 635 -13.14 -7.49 2.86
N GLU A 636 -13.09 -6.40 3.64
CA GLU A 636 -12.80 -6.46 5.07
C GLU A 636 -13.85 -7.28 5.84
N ALA A 637 -15.14 -7.14 5.53
CA ALA A 637 -16.21 -7.93 6.13
C ALA A 637 -16.07 -9.44 5.82
N VAL A 638 -15.79 -9.77 4.56
CA VAL A 638 -15.53 -11.14 4.10
C VAL A 638 -14.29 -11.72 4.79
N ASP A 639 -13.22 -10.94 4.88
CA ASP A 639 -11.99 -11.37 5.55
C ASP A 639 -12.21 -11.62 7.04
N PHE A 640 -12.99 -10.80 7.75
CA PHE A 640 -13.36 -11.07 9.14
C PHE A 640 -14.09 -12.41 9.31
N LEU A 641 -15.08 -12.69 8.45
CA LEU A 641 -15.83 -13.95 8.47
C LEU A 641 -14.91 -15.14 8.24
N ARG A 642 -14.05 -15.06 7.21
CA ARG A 642 -13.10 -16.13 6.85
C ARG A 642 -12.03 -16.32 7.92
N TYR A 643 -11.42 -15.24 8.41
CA TYR A 643 -10.37 -15.26 9.43
C TYR A 643 -10.90 -15.84 10.76
N TYR A 644 -12.00 -15.32 11.30
CA TYR A 644 -12.53 -15.85 12.54
C TYR A 644 -13.11 -17.26 12.40
N SER A 645 -13.56 -17.66 11.20
CA SER A 645 -13.91 -19.07 10.96
C SER A 645 -12.71 -20.00 11.10
N ALA A 646 -11.53 -19.59 10.62
CA ALA A 646 -10.30 -20.38 10.76
C ALA A 646 -9.86 -20.43 12.23
N ARG A 647 -9.85 -19.27 12.90
CA ARG A 647 -9.44 -19.14 14.30
C ARG A 647 -10.39 -19.81 15.29
N ALA A 648 -11.68 -19.94 14.95
CA ALA A 648 -12.66 -20.65 15.77
C ALA A 648 -12.24 -22.11 16.07
N LEU A 649 -11.58 -22.76 15.12
CA LEU A 649 -11.15 -24.16 15.23
C LEU A 649 -10.02 -24.36 16.26
N GLU A 650 -9.27 -23.30 16.56
CA GLU A 650 -8.17 -23.31 17.52
C GLU A 650 -8.65 -22.99 18.95
N ASN A 651 -9.89 -22.54 19.11
CA ASN A 651 -10.43 -22.09 20.40
C ASN A 651 -11.32 -23.15 21.04
N HIS A 652 -10.91 -23.66 22.20
CA HIS A 652 -11.61 -24.71 22.95
C HIS A 652 -12.24 -24.22 24.26
N HIS A 653 -12.23 -22.90 24.50
CA HIS A 653 -12.80 -22.32 25.71
C HIS A 653 -14.30 -22.06 25.56
N PRO A 654 -15.08 -22.17 26.64
CA PRO A 654 -16.52 -21.98 26.57
C PRO A 654 -16.86 -20.50 26.32
N ALA A 655 -17.98 -20.29 25.63
CA ALA A 655 -18.58 -18.98 25.41
C ALA A 655 -18.88 -18.27 26.75
N ARG A 656 -18.95 -16.94 26.72
CA ARG A 656 -19.38 -16.12 27.87
C ARG A 656 -20.88 -16.06 28.04
N GLY A 657 -21.65 -16.21 26.97
CA GLY A 657 -23.10 -16.14 26.99
C GLY A 657 -23.64 -15.32 25.83
N VAL A 658 -24.36 -14.24 26.15
CA VAL A 658 -24.88 -13.27 25.17
C VAL A 658 -24.00 -12.02 25.15
N PHE A 659 -23.55 -11.62 23.96
CA PHE A 659 -22.81 -10.38 23.74
C PHE A 659 -23.71 -9.33 23.10
N VAL A 660 -23.48 -8.07 23.48
CA VAL A 660 -24.02 -6.92 22.76
C VAL A 660 -22.93 -6.37 21.84
N CYS A 661 -23.22 -6.28 20.54
CA CYS A 661 -22.32 -5.71 19.54
C CYS A 661 -22.87 -4.36 19.08
N ILE A 662 -22.15 -3.27 19.39
CA ILE A 662 -22.49 -1.91 19.00
C ILE A 662 -21.43 -1.39 18.01
N SER A 663 -21.87 -1.14 16.78
CA SER A 663 -20.99 -0.76 15.67
C SER A 663 -21.18 0.70 15.22
N PRO A 664 -20.15 1.32 14.62
CA PRO A 664 -20.20 2.70 14.16
C PRO A 664 -20.82 2.80 12.76
N TRP A 665 -21.09 4.03 12.32
CA TRP A 665 -21.67 4.32 11.00
C TRP A 665 -20.63 4.37 9.88
N ASN A 666 -19.35 4.52 10.20
CA ASN A 666 -18.29 4.76 9.20
C ASN A 666 -17.72 3.48 8.57
N PHE A 667 -17.87 2.34 9.25
CA PHE A 667 -17.68 0.99 8.68
C PHE A 667 -18.91 0.15 9.03
N PRO A 668 -20.06 0.49 8.43
CA PRO A 668 -21.35 -0.06 8.83
C PRO A 668 -21.56 -1.53 8.44
N LEU A 669 -20.71 -2.08 7.57
CA LEU A 669 -20.68 -3.49 7.21
C LEU A 669 -19.49 -4.21 7.85
N ALA A 670 -18.26 -3.71 7.68
CA ALA A 670 -17.05 -4.43 8.08
C ALA A 670 -16.92 -4.60 9.59
N ILE A 671 -16.91 -3.50 10.34
CA ILE A 671 -16.78 -3.54 11.81
C ILE A 671 -18.01 -4.21 12.44
N PHE A 672 -19.20 -3.93 11.90
CA PHE A 672 -20.44 -4.61 12.31
C PHE A 672 -20.31 -6.13 12.17
N THR A 673 -19.88 -6.61 11.01
CA THR A 673 -19.68 -8.04 10.74
C THR A 673 -18.55 -8.61 11.59
N GLY A 674 -17.43 -7.90 11.75
CA GLY A 674 -16.28 -8.37 12.51
C GLY A 674 -16.57 -8.63 13.98
N GLN A 675 -17.27 -7.70 14.65
CA GLN A 675 -17.69 -7.88 16.04
C GLN A 675 -18.63 -9.08 16.21
N ILE A 676 -19.64 -9.18 15.34
CA ILE A 676 -20.64 -10.26 15.37
C ILE A 676 -19.97 -11.61 15.07
N ALA A 677 -19.16 -11.69 14.03
CA ALA A 677 -18.47 -12.90 13.61
C ALA A 677 -17.54 -13.45 14.71
N ALA A 678 -16.84 -12.58 15.44
CA ALA A 678 -15.99 -13.00 16.56
C ALA A 678 -16.80 -13.61 17.73
N ALA A 679 -17.91 -12.97 18.10
CA ALA A 679 -18.80 -13.48 19.14
C ALA A 679 -19.44 -14.82 18.73
N LEU A 680 -19.93 -14.93 17.50
CA LEU A 680 -20.51 -16.16 16.95
C LEU A 680 -19.47 -17.27 16.82
N ALA A 681 -18.26 -16.97 16.35
CA ALA A 681 -17.16 -17.94 16.21
C ALA A 681 -16.85 -18.65 17.52
N THR A 682 -17.01 -17.96 18.66
CA THR A 682 -16.75 -18.46 20.01
C THR A 682 -17.99 -19.05 20.71
N GLY A 683 -19.12 -19.12 20.02
CA GLY A 683 -20.35 -19.74 20.52
C GLY A 683 -21.25 -18.82 21.34
N ASN A 684 -21.03 -17.51 21.32
CA ASN A 684 -21.89 -16.55 22.01
C ASN A 684 -23.16 -16.25 21.19
N GLY A 685 -24.26 -15.96 21.90
CA GLY A 685 -25.40 -15.26 21.32
C GLY A 685 -25.07 -13.78 21.15
N VAL A 686 -25.75 -13.09 20.23
CA VAL A 686 -25.46 -11.73 19.83
C VAL A 686 -26.72 -10.89 19.71
N LEU A 687 -26.72 -9.74 20.39
CA LEU A 687 -27.66 -8.64 20.21
C LEU A 687 -26.93 -7.53 19.45
N ALA A 688 -27.23 -7.40 18.16
CA ALA A 688 -26.56 -6.47 17.26
C ALA A 688 -27.31 -5.14 17.18
N LYS A 689 -26.63 -4.05 17.56
CA LYS A 689 -27.13 -2.67 17.52
C LYS A 689 -26.24 -1.85 16.57
N PRO A 690 -26.68 -1.55 15.34
CA PRO A 690 -25.92 -0.70 14.43
C PRO A 690 -25.99 0.78 14.82
N ALA A 691 -25.16 1.62 14.22
CA ALA A 691 -25.36 3.06 14.26
C ALA A 691 -26.70 3.46 13.62
N GLU A 692 -27.28 4.57 14.09
CA GLU A 692 -28.60 5.03 13.66
C GLU A 692 -28.62 5.58 12.23
N GLN A 693 -27.45 5.97 11.72
CA GLN A 693 -27.24 6.45 10.36
C GLN A 693 -27.20 5.31 9.33
N THR A 694 -26.79 4.09 9.70
CA THR A 694 -26.54 2.99 8.74
C THR A 694 -27.23 1.65 9.05
N PRO A 695 -28.54 1.64 9.40
CA PRO A 695 -29.25 0.41 9.76
C PRO A 695 -29.57 -0.50 8.56
N ALA A 696 -29.60 -0.02 7.32
CA ALA A 696 -30.02 -0.83 6.18
C ALA A 696 -28.98 -1.85 5.76
N ILE A 697 -27.72 -1.43 5.65
CA ILE A 697 -26.63 -2.37 5.36
C ILE A 697 -26.48 -3.40 6.48
N ALA A 698 -26.62 -2.98 7.74
CA ALA A 698 -26.60 -3.87 8.89
C ALA A 698 -27.77 -4.88 8.84
N ALA A 699 -28.99 -4.45 8.51
CA ALA A 699 -30.14 -5.35 8.36
C ALA A 699 -29.97 -6.34 7.19
N HIS A 700 -29.27 -5.95 6.12
CA HIS A 700 -28.95 -6.84 5.01
C HIS A 700 -27.90 -7.89 5.43
N ALA A 701 -26.83 -7.48 6.11
CA ALA A 701 -25.84 -8.36 6.71
C ALA A 701 -26.47 -9.43 7.63
N ILE A 702 -27.37 -9.02 8.53
CA ILE A 702 -28.09 -9.95 9.42
C ILE A 702 -28.93 -10.97 8.64
N ARG A 703 -29.61 -10.54 7.57
CA ARG A 703 -30.37 -11.46 6.70
C ARG A 703 -29.45 -12.51 6.06
N LEU A 704 -28.27 -12.11 5.59
CA LEU A 704 -27.30 -13.03 5.00
C LEU A 704 -26.70 -13.99 6.04
N LEU A 705 -26.44 -13.53 7.27
CA LEU A 705 -26.00 -14.39 8.37
C LEU A 705 -27.07 -15.44 8.74
N HIS A 706 -28.35 -15.06 8.76
CA HIS A 706 -29.43 -16.02 8.93
C HIS A 706 -29.57 -17.00 7.76
N GLU A 707 -29.44 -16.51 6.51
CA GLU A 707 -29.43 -17.36 5.31
C GLU A 707 -28.25 -18.35 5.32
N ALA A 708 -27.11 -17.93 5.86
CA ALA A 708 -25.94 -18.79 6.04
C ALA A 708 -26.24 -19.93 7.01
N GLY A 709 -27.01 -19.67 8.07
CA GLY A 709 -27.47 -20.68 9.03
C GLY A 709 -27.42 -20.26 10.49
N VAL A 710 -27.13 -18.99 10.80
CA VAL A 710 -27.13 -18.51 12.20
C VAL A 710 -28.58 -18.48 12.71
N PRO A 711 -28.91 -19.20 13.80
CA PRO A 711 -30.27 -19.21 14.36
C PRO A 711 -30.72 -17.82 14.83
N ARG A 712 -32.04 -17.59 14.86
CA ARG A 712 -32.59 -16.26 15.22
C ARG A 712 -32.50 -15.97 16.71
N GLU A 713 -32.58 -16.99 17.54
CA GLU A 713 -32.33 -16.92 18.98
C GLU A 713 -30.85 -16.65 19.31
N VAL A 714 -29.94 -16.95 18.36
CA VAL A 714 -28.51 -16.70 18.52
C VAL A 714 -28.12 -15.30 18.04
N LEU A 715 -28.72 -14.79 16.97
CA LEU A 715 -28.41 -13.46 16.43
C LEU A 715 -29.68 -12.64 16.25
N GLN A 716 -29.77 -11.50 16.94
CA GLN A 716 -30.91 -10.60 16.85
C GLN A 716 -30.47 -9.17 16.54
N PHE A 717 -31.28 -8.47 15.76
CA PHE A 717 -30.99 -7.12 15.26
C PHE A 717 -31.95 -6.09 15.86
N LEU A 718 -31.38 -5.07 16.50
CA LEU A 718 -32.10 -4.04 17.25
C LEU A 718 -31.63 -2.64 16.78
N PRO A 719 -32.17 -2.11 15.66
CA PRO A 719 -31.86 -0.76 15.21
C PRO A 719 -32.47 0.28 16.16
N GLY A 720 -31.85 1.43 16.33
CA GLY A 720 -32.41 2.52 17.14
C GLY A 720 -31.37 3.46 17.74
N GLU A 721 -31.83 4.40 18.55
CA GLU A 721 -30.98 5.42 19.17
C GLU A 721 -30.03 4.82 20.23
N GLY A 722 -28.80 5.32 20.29
CA GLY A 722 -27.81 4.86 21.27
C GLY A 722 -28.22 5.11 22.72
N GLY A 723 -28.78 6.28 23.01
CA GLY A 723 -29.17 6.70 24.36
C GLY A 723 -30.34 5.94 24.97
N SER A 724 -31.13 5.23 24.15
CA SER A 724 -32.26 4.41 24.61
C SER A 724 -31.98 2.92 24.43
N ILE A 725 -31.89 2.44 23.18
CA ILE A 725 -31.71 1.02 22.86
C ILE A 725 -30.32 0.53 23.25
N GLY A 726 -29.27 1.28 22.91
CA GLY A 726 -27.89 0.93 23.30
C GLY A 726 -27.68 0.93 24.82
N ALA A 727 -28.24 1.93 25.50
CA ALA A 727 -28.17 2.02 26.96
C ALA A 727 -28.94 0.89 27.67
N ALA A 728 -30.14 0.53 27.17
CA ALA A 728 -30.91 -0.59 27.71
C ALA A 728 -30.16 -1.91 27.61
N LEU A 729 -29.54 -2.18 26.45
CA LEU A 729 -28.74 -3.39 26.23
C LEU A 729 -27.50 -3.46 27.10
N THR A 730 -26.74 -2.37 27.21
CA THR A 730 -25.48 -2.33 27.99
C THR A 730 -25.70 -2.24 29.51
N SER A 731 -26.95 -2.13 29.95
CA SER A 731 -27.33 -2.06 31.37
C SER A 731 -28.10 -3.30 31.86
N ASP A 732 -28.26 -4.34 31.04
CA ASP A 732 -29.03 -5.53 31.41
C ASP A 732 -28.13 -6.65 31.96
N PRO A 733 -28.43 -7.21 33.15
CA PRO A 733 -27.59 -8.23 33.80
C PRO A 733 -27.53 -9.58 33.07
N ARG A 734 -28.39 -9.83 32.07
CA ARG A 734 -28.35 -11.04 31.22
C ARG A 734 -27.21 -11.01 30.19
N VAL A 735 -26.62 -9.83 29.95
CA VAL A 735 -25.52 -9.65 28.99
C VAL A 735 -24.19 -10.06 29.62
N GLY A 736 -23.46 -10.94 28.93
CA GLY A 736 -22.18 -11.50 29.36
C GLY A 736 -20.95 -10.71 28.91
N GLY A 737 -21.11 -9.72 28.03
CA GLY A 737 -20.03 -8.85 27.54
C GLY A 737 -20.52 -7.88 26.46
N VAL A 738 -19.71 -6.85 26.18
CA VAL A 738 -20.00 -5.83 25.17
C VAL A 738 -18.80 -5.65 24.24
N ALA A 739 -19.05 -5.69 22.93
CA ALA A 739 -18.11 -5.24 21.91
C ALA A 739 -18.64 -3.93 21.33
N PHE A 740 -17.88 -2.85 21.50
CA PHE A 740 -18.23 -1.49 21.12
C PHE A 740 -17.13 -0.90 20.24
N THR A 741 -17.54 -0.21 19.18
CA THR A 741 -16.66 0.66 18.43
C THR A 741 -17.35 2.00 18.18
N GLY A 742 -16.70 3.09 18.58
CA GLY A 742 -17.28 4.45 18.52
C GLY A 742 -16.47 5.47 19.34
N SER A 743 -17.10 6.52 19.85
CA SER A 743 -16.38 7.58 20.57
C SER A 743 -15.91 7.14 21.97
N THR A 744 -14.79 7.72 22.42
CA THR A 744 -14.23 7.50 23.77
C THR A 744 -15.24 7.83 24.87
N ASP A 745 -15.98 8.95 24.74
CA ASP A 745 -17.00 9.35 25.71
C ASP A 745 -18.15 8.34 25.84
N THR A 746 -18.56 7.74 24.71
CA THR A 746 -19.59 6.70 24.71
C THR A 746 -19.06 5.42 25.35
N ALA A 747 -17.82 5.02 25.06
CA ALA A 747 -17.19 3.85 25.69
C ALA A 747 -17.09 4.01 27.22
N LEU A 748 -16.71 5.20 27.71
CA LEU A 748 -16.67 5.50 29.15
C LEU A 748 -18.06 5.48 29.79
N THR A 749 -19.10 5.91 29.06
CA THR A 749 -20.48 5.85 29.52
C THR A 749 -20.97 4.40 29.63
N ILE A 750 -20.71 3.58 28.61
CA ILE A 750 -21.01 2.15 28.59
C ILE A 750 -20.30 1.45 29.76
N ARG A 751 -19.00 1.72 29.97
CA ARG A 751 -18.22 1.17 31.08
C ARG A 751 -18.87 1.41 32.44
N LYS A 752 -19.36 2.64 32.69
CA LYS A 752 -20.04 2.99 33.95
C LYS A 752 -21.33 2.21 34.12
N ALA A 753 -22.16 2.14 33.09
CA ALA A 753 -23.40 1.36 33.11
C ALA A 753 -23.15 -0.13 33.38
N MET A 754 -22.14 -0.71 32.73
CA MET A 754 -21.74 -2.11 32.93
C MET A 754 -21.27 -2.37 34.36
N ALA A 755 -20.40 -1.52 34.90
CA ALA A 755 -19.90 -1.65 36.27
C ALA A 755 -21.02 -1.62 37.33
N ASP A 756 -22.10 -0.88 37.06
CA ASP A 756 -23.25 -0.80 37.95
C ASP A 756 -24.20 -1.99 37.86
N ARG A 757 -24.39 -2.53 36.65
CA ARG A 757 -25.53 -3.42 36.33
C ARG A 757 -25.17 -4.83 35.90
N LEU A 758 -24.08 -5.01 35.17
CA LEU A 758 -23.68 -6.33 34.65
C LEU A 758 -22.90 -7.12 35.70
N ALA A 759 -22.54 -8.36 35.34
CA ALA A 759 -21.54 -9.12 36.10
C ALA A 759 -20.22 -8.30 36.17
N PRO A 760 -19.58 -8.17 37.34
CA PRO A 760 -18.38 -7.34 37.49
C PRO A 760 -17.20 -7.73 36.58
N ASP A 761 -17.18 -8.96 36.08
CA ASP A 761 -16.16 -9.51 35.18
C ASP A 761 -16.58 -9.54 33.70
N ALA A 762 -17.72 -8.94 33.34
CA ALA A 762 -18.18 -8.83 31.96
C ALA A 762 -17.19 -7.95 31.15
N PRO A 763 -16.58 -8.46 30.06
CA PRO A 763 -15.61 -7.70 29.30
C PRO A 763 -16.28 -6.61 28.48
N LEU A 764 -15.61 -5.46 28.40
CA LEU A 764 -15.84 -4.44 27.40
C LEU A 764 -14.66 -4.46 26.43
N ILE A 765 -14.92 -4.79 25.17
CA ILE A 765 -14.00 -4.52 24.07
C ILE A 765 -14.43 -3.18 23.50
N ALA A 766 -13.64 -2.13 23.73
CA ALA A 766 -13.94 -0.80 23.23
C ALA A 766 -12.80 -0.36 22.32
N GLU A 767 -13.09 -0.23 21.03
CA GLU A 767 -12.21 0.38 20.03
C GLU A 767 -12.69 1.81 19.76
N THR A 768 -11.84 2.80 19.95
CA THR A 768 -12.22 4.22 19.96
C THR A 768 -11.39 5.04 18.98
N GLY A 769 -11.54 6.37 18.99
CA GLY A 769 -10.90 7.29 18.05
C GLY A 769 -9.39 7.45 18.26
N GLY A 770 -8.78 8.32 17.44
CA GLY A 770 -7.35 8.61 17.50
C GLY A 770 -7.01 10.02 17.02
N LEU A 771 -6.01 10.63 17.66
CA LEU A 771 -5.29 11.78 17.09
C LEU A 771 -4.09 11.27 16.30
N ASN A 772 -4.36 10.71 15.12
CA ASN A 772 -3.34 10.03 14.32
C ASN A 772 -2.40 11.03 13.65
N ALA A 773 -1.10 10.78 13.76
CA ALA A 773 -0.06 11.63 13.21
C ALA A 773 0.70 10.97 12.06
N MET A 774 1.30 11.78 11.19
CA MET A 774 2.29 11.34 10.22
C MET A 774 3.50 12.27 10.28
N ILE A 775 4.71 11.69 10.32
CA ILE A 775 5.97 12.44 10.20
C ILE A 775 6.53 12.22 8.80
N VAL A 776 6.88 13.32 8.12
CA VAL A 776 7.54 13.30 6.81
C VAL A 776 8.85 14.08 6.93
N ASP A 777 9.96 13.37 6.74
CA ASP A 777 11.29 13.97 6.75
C ASP A 777 11.77 14.36 5.34
N SER A 778 12.93 15.01 5.27
CA SER A 778 13.51 15.50 4.02
C SER A 778 14.01 14.41 3.05
N THR A 779 14.05 13.14 3.46
CA THR A 779 14.45 12.01 2.61
C THR A 779 13.26 11.37 1.89
N ALA A 780 12.04 11.66 2.34
CA ALA A 780 10.82 11.17 1.71
C ALA A 780 10.74 11.59 0.23
N LEU A 781 10.15 10.72 -0.60
CA LEU A 781 9.77 11.09 -1.96
C LEU A 781 8.48 11.95 -1.90
N PRO A 782 8.50 13.25 -2.28
CA PRO A 782 7.35 14.13 -2.11
C PRO A 782 6.08 13.63 -2.80
N GLU A 783 6.18 13.09 -4.01
CA GLU A 783 5.04 12.59 -4.79
C GLU A 783 4.36 11.41 -4.09
N GLN A 784 5.16 10.50 -3.51
CA GLN A 784 4.65 9.37 -2.72
C GLN A 784 4.03 9.85 -1.40
N ALA A 785 4.72 10.75 -0.68
CA ALA A 785 4.21 11.31 0.56
C ALA A 785 2.88 12.05 0.34
N VAL A 786 2.77 12.91 -0.68
CA VAL A 786 1.54 13.64 -1.00
C VAL A 786 0.40 12.70 -1.34
N ARG A 787 0.63 11.69 -2.19
CA ARG A 787 -0.39 10.66 -2.51
C ARG A 787 -0.90 9.98 -1.23
N ASP A 788 0.02 9.58 -0.36
CA ASP A 788 -0.31 8.82 0.85
C ASP A 788 -0.95 9.70 1.94
N ILE A 789 -0.58 10.99 2.01
CA ILE A 789 -1.22 12.04 2.83
C ILE A 789 -2.67 12.26 2.36
N VAL A 790 -2.88 12.48 1.06
CA VAL A 790 -4.22 12.71 0.48
C VAL A 790 -5.13 11.53 0.77
N ALA A 791 -4.65 10.30 0.52
CA ALA A 791 -5.40 9.09 0.84
C ALA A 791 -5.71 9.01 2.35
N SER A 792 -4.69 9.19 3.20
CA SER A 792 -4.84 9.02 4.65
C SER A 792 -5.74 10.08 5.29
N ALA A 793 -5.73 11.32 4.81
CA ALA A 793 -6.47 12.43 5.40
C ALA A 793 -7.89 12.57 4.85
N PHE A 794 -8.08 12.32 3.55
CA PHE A 794 -9.30 12.73 2.85
C PHE A 794 -10.14 11.60 2.26
N GLN A 795 -9.59 10.40 2.07
CA GLN A 795 -10.39 9.25 1.63
C GLN A 795 -11.55 8.99 2.61
N SER A 796 -12.73 8.66 2.08
CA SER A 796 -13.98 8.57 2.85
C SER A 796 -14.38 9.87 3.57
N ALA A 797 -14.00 11.03 3.00
CA ALA A 797 -14.13 12.34 3.63
C ALA A 797 -13.47 12.42 5.02
N GLY A 798 -12.35 11.71 5.22
CA GLY A 798 -11.65 11.66 6.50
C GLY A 798 -12.43 10.95 7.63
N GLN A 799 -13.52 10.26 7.32
CA GLN A 799 -14.38 9.58 8.30
C GLN A 799 -13.86 8.17 8.67
N ARG A 800 -12.54 8.02 8.79
CA ARG A 800 -11.89 6.78 9.25
C ARG A 800 -11.28 7.03 10.62
N CYS A 801 -11.41 6.09 11.55
CA CYS A 801 -10.70 6.18 12.83
C CYS A 801 -9.18 6.20 12.63
N SER A 802 -8.67 5.62 11.53
CA SER A 802 -7.26 5.65 11.11
C SER A 802 -6.86 6.88 10.29
N ALA A 803 -7.76 7.83 10.03
CA ALA A 803 -7.44 8.95 9.16
C ALA A 803 -6.35 9.85 9.77
N LEU A 804 -5.49 10.40 8.91
CA LEU A 804 -4.45 11.34 9.31
C LEU A 804 -5.05 12.65 9.81
N ARG A 805 -4.74 13.01 11.06
CA ARG A 805 -5.25 14.23 11.72
C ARG A 805 -4.18 15.32 11.82
N CYS A 806 -2.93 14.94 12.08
CA CYS A 806 -1.81 15.87 12.27
C CYS A 806 -0.60 15.46 11.43
N LEU A 807 -0.22 16.28 10.45
CA LEU A 807 0.96 16.10 9.61
C LEU A 807 2.12 16.95 10.15
N TYR A 808 3.22 16.28 10.48
CA TYR A 808 4.49 16.91 10.81
C TYR A 808 5.40 16.88 9.59
N LEU A 809 5.76 18.07 9.08
CA LEU A 809 6.69 18.23 7.96
C LEU A 809 8.03 18.77 8.46
N GLN A 810 9.13 18.17 8.01
CA GLN A 810 10.42 18.78 8.28
C GLN A 810 10.50 20.14 7.57
N GLU A 811 10.98 21.17 8.28
CA GLU A 811 11.00 22.57 7.81
C GLU A 811 11.60 22.72 6.40
N ASP A 812 12.67 21.97 6.09
CA ASP A 812 13.40 22.08 4.82
C ASP A 812 12.59 21.69 3.57
N ILE A 813 11.50 20.94 3.72
CA ILE A 813 10.65 20.47 2.62
C ILE A 813 9.21 20.99 2.69
N ALA A 814 8.84 21.66 3.79
CA ALA A 814 7.45 21.99 4.11
C ALA A 814 6.77 22.79 2.99
N ASP A 815 7.38 23.88 2.53
CA ASP A 815 6.80 24.76 1.50
C ASP A 815 6.54 24.03 0.18
N THR A 816 7.53 23.28 -0.31
CA THR A 816 7.43 22.57 -1.60
C THR A 816 6.41 21.43 -1.51
N LEU A 817 6.37 20.71 -0.39
CA LEU A 817 5.41 19.63 -0.19
C LEU A 817 3.99 20.20 -0.03
N LEU A 818 3.81 21.30 0.69
CA LEU A 818 2.52 21.97 0.84
C LEU A 818 1.97 22.53 -0.48
N GLU A 819 2.84 23.07 -1.35
CA GLU A 819 2.45 23.49 -2.69
C GLU A 819 1.93 22.29 -3.52
N MET A 820 2.68 21.18 -3.53
CA MET A 820 2.28 19.96 -4.23
C MET A 820 1.00 19.35 -3.63
N LEU A 821 0.88 19.33 -2.30
CA LEU A 821 -0.32 18.85 -1.61
C LEU A 821 -1.54 19.71 -1.94
N GLY A 822 -1.39 21.03 -1.91
CA GLY A 822 -2.44 21.97 -2.28
C GLY A 822 -2.88 21.80 -3.73
N GLY A 823 -1.95 21.57 -4.65
CA GLY A 823 -2.27 21.28 -6.06
C GLY A 823 -2.92 19.91 -6.26
N ALA A 824 -2.51 18.88 -5.52
CA ALA A 824 -3.15 17.56 -5.57
C ALA A 824 -4.58 17.61 -5.01
N MET A 825 -4.81 18.42 -3.97
CA MET A 825 -6.14 18.69 -3.43
C MET A 825 -7.09 19.33 -4.45
N ASP A 826 -6.58 20.22 -5.32
CA ASP A 826 -7.37 20.86 -6.37
C ASP A 826 -7.85 19.87 -7.45
N GLU A 827 -7.20 18.71 -7.55
CA GLU A 827 -7.53 17.68 -8.54
C GLU A 827 -8.57 16.66 -8.04
N LEU A 828 -8.99 16.76 -6.76
CA LEU A 828 -9.97 15.86 -6.16
C LEU A 828 -11.40 16.23 -6.58
N THR A 829 -12.15 15.23 -7.01
CA THR A 829 -13.56 15.36 -7.37
C THR A 829 -14.43 15.03 -6.16
N ILE A 830 -15.11 16.07 -5.66
CA ILE A 830 -16.04 15.98 -4.52
C ILE A 830 -17.46 16.00 -5.08
N ALA A 831 -18.16 14.87 -5.00
CA ALA A 831 -19.44 14.68 -5.67
C ALA A 831 -20.24 13.50 -5.08
N ASP A 832 -21.37 13.15 -5.72
CA ASP A 832 -22.12 11.93 -5.38
C ASP A 832 -21.21 10.71 -5.55
N PRO A 833 -21.01 9.90 -4.50
CA PRO A 833 -20.14 8.72 -4.54
C PRO A 833 -20.63 7.66 -5.53
N TRP A 834 -21.88 7.73 -6.00
CA TRP A 834 -22.37 6.84 -7.06
C TRP A 834 -21.52 6.93 -8.33
N SER A 835 -20.96 8.09 -8.68
CA SER A 835 -20.07 8.21 -9.83
C SER A 835 -18.70 7.59 -9.53
N PHE A 836 -18.14 6.85 -10.49
CA PHE A 836 -16.79 6.30 -10.35
C PHE A 836 -15.70 7.38 -10.29
N SER A 837 -15.94 8.53 -10.93
CA SER A 837 -15.02 9.67 -10.92
C SER A 837 -14.96 10.41 -9.57
N THR A 838 -15.80 10.05 -8.60
CA THR A 838 -15.83 10.72 -7.29
C THR A 838 -14.72 10.19 -6.39
N ASP A 839 -13.85 11.09 -5.94
CA ASP A 839 -12.77 10.78 -5.01
C ASP A 839 -13.21 10.90 -3.55
N ILE A 840 -14.06 11.89 -3.27
CA ILE A 840 -14.53 12.22 -1.92
C ILE A 840 -16.06 12.34 -1.93
N GLY A 841 -16.71 11.46 -1.15
CA GLY A 841 -18.15 11.49 -0.90
C GLY A 841 -18.55 12.48 0.20
N PRO A 842 -19.83 12.49 0.61
CA PRO A 842 -20.32 13.36 1.67
C PRO A 842 -19.88 12.89 3.06
N LEU A 843 -20.05 13.75 4.05
CA LEU A 843 -20.15 13.36 5.45
C LEU A 843 -21.46 12.60 5.71
N ILE A 844 -21.53 11.88 6.82
CA ILE A 844 -22.65 10.98 7.11
C ILE A 844 -24.02 11.69 7.29
N ASP A 845 -24.01 12.93 7.81
CA ASP A 845 -25.20 13.74 8.03
C ASP A 845 -24.89 15.24 8.16
N GLN A 846 -25.96 16.03 8.22
CA GLN A 846 -25.92 17.50 8.34
C GLN A 846 -25.27 17.98 9.64
N THR A 847 -25.44 17.24 10.74
CA THR A 847 -24.88 17.61 12.04
C THR A 847 -23.35 17.53 12.01
N ALA A 848 -22.79 16.47 11.42
CA ALA A 848 -21.36 16.37 11.18
C ALA A 848 -20.85 17.50 10.28
N GLN A 849 -21.60 17.83 9.21
CA GLN A 849 -21.25 18.94 8.32
C GLN A 849 -21.17 20.28 9.05
N GLU A 850 -22.21 20.64 9.82
CA GLU A 850 -22.28 21.89 10.56
C GLU A 850 -21.15 22.00 11.60
N GLU A 851 -20.87 20.92 12.34
CA GLU A 851 -19.81 20.89 13.35
C GLU A 851 -18.44 21.10 12.72
N ILE A 852 -18.13 20.36 11.65
CA ILE A 852 -16.81 20.40 11.00
C ILE A 852 -16.63 21.72 10.25
N GLN A 853 -17.65 22.21 9.54
CA GLN A 853 -17.56 23.51 8.86
C GLN A 853 -17.37 24.64 9.88
N SER A 854 -18.08 24.63 11.01
CA SER A 854 -17.87 25.62 12.07
C SER A 854 -16.46 25.57 12.66
N TYR A 855 -15.86 24.38 12.76
CA TYR A 855 -14.47 24.24 13.18
C TYR A 855 -13.49 24.88 12.19
N ILE A 856 -13.71 24.67 10.89
CA ILE A 856 -12.90 25.26 9.80
C ILE A 856 -13.08 26.78 9.75
N ASP A 857 -14.31 27.28 9.85
CA ASP A 857 -14.61 28.71 9.82
C ASP A 857 -13.89 29.44 10.96
N ARG A 858 -13.88 28.87 12.17
CA ARG A 858 -13.12 29.42 13.29
C ARG A 858 -11.61 29.44 13.04
N ALA A 859 -11.06 28.39 12.43
CA ALA A 859 -9.65 28.40 12.04
C ALA A 859 -9.33 29.46 10.97
N ALA A 860 -10.27 29.75 10.07
CA ALA A 860 -10.14 30.84 9.12
C ALA A 860 -10.18 32.21 9.80
N GLU A 861 -11.09 32.42 10.77
CA GLU A 861 -11.15 33.63 11.60
C GLU A 861 -9.86 33.86 12.40
N ASP A 862 -9.23 32.78 12.88
CA ASP A 862 -7.94 32.81 13.58
C ASP A 862 -6.74 33.02 12.63
N GLY A 863 -6.95 33.03 11.31
CA GLY A 863 -5.88 33.14 10.31
C GLY A 863 -5.03 31.89 10.12
N ARG A 864 -5.52 30.72 10.57
CA ARG A 864 -4.83 29.42 10.52
C ARG A 864 -5.22 28.56 9.32
N LEU A 865 -6.28 28.89 8.59
CA LEU A 865 -6.70 28.13 7.41
C LEU A 865 -5.71 28.36 6.25
N ILE A 866 -5.00 27.30 5.85
CA ILE A 866 -4.06 27.32 4.72
C ILE A 866 -4.82 27.19 3.39
N LYS A 867 -5.72 26.21 3.31
CA LYS A 867 -6.50 25.90 2.09
C LYS A 867 -7.78 25.16 2.44
N GLN A 868 -8.84 25.38 1.66
CA GLN A 868 -10.04 24.54 1.64
C GLN A 868 -10.51 24.32 0.20
N CYS A 869 -10.83 23.08 -0.17
CA CYS A 869 -11.44 22.76 -1.47
C CYS A 869 -12.91 23.21 -1.54
N THR A 870 -13.39 23.50 -2.75
CA THR A 870 -14.79 23.85 -2.99
C THR A 870 -15.68 22.59 -2.99
N VAL A 871 -16.93 22.74 -2.58
CA VAL A 871 -17.90 21.64 -2.53
C VAL A 871 -19.16 21.91 -3.37
N PRO A 872 -19.90 20.86 -3.77
CA PRO A 872 -21.25 21.01 -4.31
C PRO A 872 -22.19 21.73 -3.33
N GLY A 873 -23.21 22.42 -3.85
CA GLY A 873 -24.16 23.18 -3.03
C GLY A 873 -25.27 22.36 -2.33
N ASN A 874 -25.44 21.09 -2.67
CA ASN A 874 -26.44 20.19 -2.08
C ASN A 874 -25.75 19.01 -1.38
N GLY A 875 -26.36 18.48 -0.33
CA GLY A 875 -25.82 17.36 0.45
C GLY A 875 -24.88 17.76 1.58
N ALA A 876 -24.52 16.79 2.42
CA ALA A 876 -23.69 16.99 3.60
C ALA A 876 -22.18 16.97 3.25
N PHE A 877 -21.71 17.88 2.40
CA PHE A 877 -20.30 17.95 1.99
C PHE A 877 -19.49 18.97 2.78
N VAL A 878 -18.24 18.63 3.08
CA VAL A 878 -17.19 19.56 3.53
C VAL A 878 -15.95 19.33 2.67
N GLY A 879 -15.35 20.41 2.19
CA GLY A 879 -14.17 20.32 1.35
C GLY A 879 -12.93 20.00 2.18
N PRO A 880 -12.00 19.16 1.69
CA PRO A 880 -10.67 18.99 2.29
C PRO A 880 -10.05 20.32 2.73
N ALA A 881 -9.66 20.39 3.99
CA ALA A 881 -9.10 21.59 4.60
C ALA A 881 -7.71 21.32 5.21
N LEU A 882 -6.79 22.27 5.01
CA LEU A 882 -5.48 22.32 5.66
C LEU A 882 -5.47 23.45 6.69
N ILE A 883 -5.16 23.12 7.94
CA ILE A 883 -5.13 24.09 9.06
C ILE A 883 -3.75 24.07 9.71
N GLU A 884 -3.13 25.24 9.84
CA GLU A 884 -1.86 25.42 10.54
C GLU A 884 -2.05 25.29 12.06
N VAL A 885 -1.15 24.55 12.71
CA VAL A 885 -1.05 24.39 14.16
C VAL A 885 0.43 24.37 14.59
N ASN A 886 0.71 24.60 15.87
CA ASN A 886 2.09 24.51 16.39
C ASN A 886 2.53 23.05 16.60
N GLY A 887 1.57 22.14 16.73
CA GLY A 887 1.78 20.72 16.93
C GLY A 887 0.51 20.03 17.40
N ILE A 888 0.56 18.71 17.55
CA ILE A 888 -0.57 17.88 17.98
C ILE A 888 -1.15 18.28 19.34
N GLY A 889 -0.36 18.96 20.19
CA GLY A 889 -0.82 19.49 21.48
C GLY A 889 -1.88 20.58 21.39
N ASP A 890 -2.04 21.23 20.23
CA ASP A 890 -3.10 22.22 19.99
C ASP A 890 -4.46 21.56 19.70
N LEU A 891 -4.50 20.24 19.48
CA LEU A 891 -5.70 19.49 19.13
C LEU A 891 -6.35 18.94 20.40
N GLU A 892 -7.41 19.60 20.87
CA GLU A 892 -8.14 19.20 22.08
C GLU A 892 -8.93 17.89 21.91
N ARG A 893 -9.36 17.58 20.69
CA ARG A 893 -10.21 16.43 20.35
C ARG A 893 -10.05 16.02 18.90
N GLU A 894 -10.54 14.83 18.58
CA GLU A 894 -10.65 14.38 17.18
C GLU A 894 -11.71 15.19 16.42
N ILE A 895 -11.35 15.64 15.21
CA ILE A 895 -12.26 16.20 14.22
C ILE A 895 -12.49 15.15 13.15
N PHE A 896 -13.69 14.56 13.12
CA PHE A 896 -14.00 13.37 12.33
C PHE A 896 -14.45 13.71 10.89
N GLY A 897 -13.61 14.42 10.15
CA GLY A 897 -13.88 14.89 8.79
C GLY A 897 -12.61 15.11 7.97
N PRO A 898 -12.71 15.72 6.77
CA PRO A 898 -11.59 15.90 5.86
C PRO A 898 -10.75 17.13 6.25
N VAL A 899 -10.27 17.15 7.49
CA VAL A 899 -9.49 18.26 8.08
C VAL A 899 -8.11 17.74 8.47
N LEU A 900 -7.07 18.27 7.84
CA LEU A 900 -5.68 17.96 8.12
C LEU A 900 -5.00 19.13 8.81
N HIS A 901 -4.49 18.91 10.01
CA HIS A 901 -3.67 19.89 10.72
C HIS A 901 -2.22 19.72 10.28
N VAL A 902 -1.52 20.82 10.04
CA VAL A 902 -0.13 20.82 9.59
C VAL A 902 0.72 21.61 10.57
N CYS A 903 1.84 21.03 10.95
CA CYS A 903 2.90 21.67 11.72
C CYS A 903 4.27 21.30 11.15
N THR A 904 5.26 22.13 11.44
CA THR A 904 6.65 21.88 11.03
C THR A 904 7.54 21.50 12.21
N PHE A 905 8.66 20.85 11.94
CA PHE A 905 9.69 20.52 12.93
C PHE A 905 11.09 20.59 12.32
N SER A 906 12.10 20.94 13.14
CA SER A 906 13.50 20.83 12.72
C SER A 906 13.98 19.37 12.82
N ALA A 907 14.96 18.95 12.02
CA ALA A 907 15.43 17.56 11.98
C ALA A 907 15.78 16.98 13.37
N GLU A 908 16.34 17.80 14.26
CA GLU A 908 16.76 17.41 15.61
C GLU A 908 15.58 17.20 16.59
N GLN A 909 14.38 17.63 16.21
CA GLN A 909 13.18 17.57 17.07
C GLN A 909 12.35 16.31 16.86
N ILE A 910 12.75 15.38 15.98
CA ILE A 910 11.94 14.19 15.66
C ILE A 910 11.55 13.35 16.90
N ASP A 911 12.46 13.23 17.87
CA ASP A 911 12.20 12.55 19.15
C ASP A 911 11.18 13.32 20.00
N ALA A 912 11.29 14.65 20.06
CA ALA A 912 10.37 15.49 20.80
C ALA A 912 8.96 15.50 20.16
N VAL A 913 8.88 15.43 18.83
CA VAL A 913 7.62 15.25 18.10
C VAL A 913 7.00 13.90 18.43
N THR A 914 7.80 12.83 18.43
CA THR A 914 7.34 11.49 18.81
C THR A 914 6.79 11.46 20.25
N ASP A 915 7.48 12.11 21.18
CA ASP A 915 7.02 12.26 22.57
C ASP A 915 5.72 13.06 22.67
N ALA A 916 5.58 14.14 21.89
CA ALA A 916 4.36 14.96 21.86
C ALA A 916 3.16 14.16 21.36
N ILE A 917 3.35 13.29 20.37
CA ILE A 917 2.32 12.38 19.86
C ILE A 917 1.88 11.40 20.95
N ASN A 918 2.82 10.73 21.62
CA ASN A 918 2.54 9.82 22.72
C ASN A 918 1.82 10.52 23.89
N ALA A 919 2.19 11.78 24.18
CA ALA A 919 1.61 12.56 25.27
C ALA A 919 0.11 12.88 25.10
N THR A 920 -0.44 12.73 23.89
CA THR A 920 -1.90 12.87 23.67
C THR A 920 -2.71 11.79 24.40
N GLY A 921 -2.08 10.66 24.73
CA GLY A 921 -2.71 9.48 25.32
C GLY A 921 -3.54 8.65 24.35
N TYR A 922 -3.68 9.08 23.08
CA TYR A 922 -4.16 8.26 21.98
C TYR A 922 -3.03 7.39 21.42
N GLY A 923 -3.38 6.33 20.72
CA GLY A 923 -2.40 5.35 20.23
C GLY A 923 -2.97 4.43 19.16
N LEU A 924 -3.64 4.97 18.13
CA LEU A 924 -4.29 4.18 17.09
C LEU A 924 -3.41 3.95 15.87
N THR A 925 -3.27 4.95 14.98
CA THR A 925 -2.39 4.85 13.81
C THR A 925 -1.31 5.93 13.76
N PHE A 926 -0.17 5.59 13.15
CA PHE A 926 0.93 6.49 12.89
C PHE A 926 1.56 6.23 11.51
N GLY A 927 1.89 7.30 10.79
CA GLY A 927 2.61 7.26 9.52
C GLY A 927 4.03 7.80 9.64
N LEU A 928 4.99 7.20 8.93
CA LEU A 928 6.34 7.71 8.79
C LEU A 928 6.81 7.61 7.35
N HIS A 929 7.21 8.73 6.76
CA HIS A 929 7.90 8.76 5.48
C HIS A 929 9.36 9.13 5.68
N THR A 930 10.25 8.16 5.44
CA THR A 930 11.71 8.29 5.55
C THR A 930 12.41 7.17 4.77
N ARG A 931 13.62 7.43 4.28
CA ARG A 931 14.50 6.44 3.65
C ARG A 931 15.66 5.98 4.56
N ILE A 932 15.67 6.41 5.81
CA ILE A 932 16.71 6.09 6.80
C ILE A 932 16.20 4.97 7.70
N ASP A 933 16.83 3.79 7.64
CA ASP A 933 16.31 2.59 8.33
C ASP A 933 16.48 2.72 9.85
N GLY A 934 17.60 3.27 10.30
CA GLY A 934 17.84 3.58 11.71
C GLY A 934 16.83 4.56 12.29
N ARG A 935 16.31 5.49 11.47
CA ARG A 935 15.24 6.41 11.86
C ARG A 935 13.89 5.69 11.95
N VAL A 936 13.60 4.79 11.01
CA VAL A 936 12.43 3.89 11.12
C VAL A 936 12.49 3.13 12.43
N GLN A 937 13.62 2.49 12.75
CA GLN A 937 13.77 1.72 13.99
C GLN A 937 13.60 2.61 15.23
N THR A 938 14.31 3.74 15.30
CA THR A 938 14.28 4.65 16.45
C THR A 938 12.87 5.18 16.72
N VAL A 939 12.17 5.65 15.67
CA VAL A 939 10.80 6.17 15.82
C VAL A 939 9.83 5.04 16.17
N THR A 940 9.92 3.88 15.51
CA THR A 940 8.97 2.77 15.75
C THR A 940 9.17 2.06 17.08
N ASP A 941 10.36 2.11 17.68
CA ASP A 941 10.61 1.64 19.04
C ASP A 941 10.10 2.62 20.11
N ARG A 942 10.04 3.91 19.79
CA ARG A 942 9.64 4.98 20.72
C ARG A 942 8.14 5.29 20.67
N ILE A 943 7.52 5.21 19.50
CA ILE A 943 6.11 5.54 19.31
C ILE A 943 5.19 4.51 20.00
N GLU A 944 4.17 5.00 20.70
CA GLU A 944 3.21 4.23 21.47
C GLU A 944 1.86 4.14 20.73
N VAL A 945 1.85 3.38 19.63
CA VAL A 945 0.66 3.18 18.81
C VAL A 945 0.40 1.71 18.49
N GLY A 946 -0.87 1.38 18.28
CA GLY A 946 -1.30 0.06 17.87
C GLY A 946 -0.88 -0.29 16.44
N ASN A 947 -0.89 0.65 15.49
CA ASN A 947 -0.57 0.41 14.09
C ASN A 947 0.35 1.51 13.52
N ALA A 948 1.59 1.17 13.20
CA ALA A 948 2.54 2.03 12.50
C ALA A 948 2.70 1.63 11.03
N TYR A 949 2.80 2.63 10.15
CA TYR A 949 2.92 2.46 8.70
C TYR A 949 4.09 3.29 8.17
N VAL A 950 5.00 2.65 7.43
CA VAL A 950 6.22 3.28 6.92
C VAL A 950 6.21 3.31 5.39
N ASN A 951 6.40 4.50 4.83
CA ASN A 951 6.43 4.80 3.39
C ASN A 951 5.18 4.34 2.62
N ARG A 952 4.02 4.44 3.26
CA ARG A 952 2.71 4.14 2.69
C ARG A 952 1.65 4.95 3.42
N ASN A 953 0.43 4.95 2.88
CA ASN A 953 -0.73 5.45 3.63
C ASN A 953 -0.97 4.64 4.93
N GLN A 954 -1.67 5.25 5.89
CA GLN A 954 -1.93 4.67 7.21
C GLN A 954 -3.37 4.16 7.40
N ILE A 955 -4.07 3.87 6.30
CA ILE A 955 -5.47 3.45 6.30
C ILE A 955 -5.64 2.07 5.64
N GLY A 956 -6.80 1.45 5.83
CA GLY A 956 -7.13 0.19 5.14
C GLY A 956 -6.35 -1.02 5.64
N ALA A 957 -6.25 -1.17 6.97
CA ALA A 957 -5.65 -2.34 7.59
C ALA A 957 -6.34 -3.64 7.15
N ILE A 958 -5.57 -4.67 6.78
CA ILE A 958 -6.08 -5.93 6.24
C ILE A 958 -6.16 -6.97 7.37
N VAL A 959 -7.32 -7.58 7.54
CA VAL A 959 -7.59 -8.60 8.58
C VAL A 959 -6.59 -9.77 8.48
N GLY A 960 -5.96 -10.14 9.59
CA GLY A 960 -4.96 -11.20 9.68
C GLY A 960 -3.58 -10.84 9.12
N SER A 961 -3.42 -9.67 8.48
CA SER A 961 -2.15 -9.16 7.98
C SER A 961 -1.68 -7.96 8.81
N GLN A 962 -2.55 -6.97 9.02
CA GLN A 962 -2.34 -5.83 9.90
C GLN A 962 -3.46 -5.76 10.96
N PRO A 963 -3.48 -6.66 11.97
CA PRO A 963 -4.43 -6.60 13.07
C PRO A 963 -4.62 -5.18 13.60
N PHE A 964 -5.87 -4.74 13.69
CA PHE A 964 -6.21 -3.33 13.87
C PHE A 964 -6.79 -3.07 15.26
N GLY A 965 -6.31 -2.00 15.89
CA GLY A 965 -6.76 -1.56 17.22
C GLY A 965 -5.66 -0.80 17.94
N GLY A 966 -6.04 0.11 18.82
CA GLY A 966 -5.12 1.03 19.48
C GLY A 966 -4.77 0.65 20.91
N GLU A 967 -3.99 1.52 21.55
CA GLU A 967 -3.72 1.53 22.99
C GLU A 967 -4.13 2.85 23.64
N GLY A 968 -4.10 2.92 24.98
CA GLY A 968 -4.47 4.13 25.72
C GLY A 968 -5.94 4.53 25.53
N LEU A 969 -6.17 5.77 25.09
CA LEU A 969 -7.50 6.32 24.79
C LEU A 969 -8.12 5.77 23.50
N SER A 970 -7.33 5.09 22.67
CA SER A 970 -7.78 4.55 21.37
C SER A 970 -8.36 3.15 21.45
N GLY A 971 -8.21 2.45 22.58
CA GLY A 971 -8.94 1.23 22.80
C GLY A 971 -8.45 0.37 23.95
N THR A 972 -9.25 -0.64 24.27
CA THR A 972 -8.89 -1.65 25.27
C THR A 972 -8.03 -2.77 24.69
N GLY A 973 -8.16 -3.03 23.38
CA GLY A 973 -7.79 -4.30 22.77
C GLY A 973 -8.67 -5.46 23.27
N PRO A 974 -8.46 -6.69 22.77
CA PRO A 974 -7.46 -7.07 21.76
C PRO A 974 -7.77 -6.50 20.36
N LYS A 975 -6.80 -6.50 19.46
CA LYS A 975 -6.97 -6.04 18.08
C LYS A 975 -7.98 -6.87 17.31
N ALA A 976 -8.90 -6.20 16.62
CA ALA A 976 -9.76 -6.82 15.62
C ALA A 976 -8.91 -7.39 14.47
N GLY A 977 -9.27 -8.59 14.02
CA GLY A 977 -8.59 -9.29 12.94
C GLY A 977 -7.21 -9.81 13.34
N GLY A 978 -6.93 -9.82 14.65
CA GLY A 978 -5.71 -10.36 15.24
C GLY A 978 -5.93 -11.72 15.91
N PRO A 979 -4.82 -12.43 16.19
CA PRO A 979 -4.86 -13.77 16.74
C PRO A 979 -5.48 -13.81 18.15
N ASN A 980 -5.41 -12.73 18.92
CA ASN A 980 -5.85 -12.71 20.32
C ASN A 980 -7.31 -12.26 20.52
N TYR A 981 -8.02 -11.87 19.46
CA TYR A 981 -9.37 -11.28 19.57
C TYR A 981 -10.40 -12.24 20.18
N LEU A 982 -10.44 -13.49 19.68
CA LEU A 982 -11.46 -14.47 20.08
C LEU A 982 -11.37 -14.86 21.56
N HIS A 983 -10.19 -14.82 22.18
CA HIS A 983 -10.03 -15.19 23.59
C HIS A 983 -10.90 -14.35 24.53
N ARG A 984 -11.05 -13.05 24.23
CA ARG A 984 -11.84 -12.13 25.07
C ARG A 984 -13.33 -12.47 25.08
N PHE A 985 -13.83 -13.17 24.06
CA PHE A 985 -15.21 -13.64 23.97
C PHE A 985 -15.47 -14.97 24.70
N THR A 986 -14.44 -15.56 25.31
CA THR A 986 -14.52 -16.82 26.06
C THR A 986 -14.25 -16.63 27.55
N LYS A 987 -14.73 -17.54 28.40
CA LYS A 987 -14.54 -17.47 29.87
C LYS A 987 -13.88 -18.73 30.40
N MET A 988 -12.74 -18.57 31.06
CA MET A 988 -12.09 -19.64 31.82
C MET A 988 -12.21 -19.38 33.32
N ALA A 989 -12.64 -20.39 34.08
CA ALA A 989 -12.78 -20.29 35.53
C ALA A 989 -11.41 -20.12 36.22
N PRO A 990 -11.34 -19.33 37.31
CA PRO A 990 -10.11 -19.18 38.09
C PRO A 990 -9.73 -20.47 38.83
N ALA A 991 -8.43 -20.65 39.10
CA ALA A 991 -7.91 -21.85 39.77
C ALA A 991 -8.22 -21.89 41.28
N VAL A 992 -8.19 -20.74 41.97
CA VAL A 992 -8.41 -20.61 43.42
C VAL A 992 -9.21 -19.33 43.74
N ALA A 993 -10.31 -19.44 44.49
CA ALA A 993 -11.24 -18.33 44.75
C ALA A 993 -11.48 -17.99 46.24
N GLY A 994 -10.68 -18.53 47.18
CA GLY A 994 -10.95 -18.43 48.62
C GLY A 994 -9.79 -17.91 49.48
N GLY A 995 -10.13 -17.23 50.57
CA GLY A 995 -9.22 -16.69 51.58
C GLY A 995 -9.68 -15.32 52.10
N ALA A 996 -8.86 -14.65 52.90
CA ALA A 996 -9.10 -13.29 53.37
C ALA A 996 -7.77 -12.59 53.69
N TRP A 997 -7.76 -11.27 53.63
CA TRP A 997 -6.66 -10.44 54.08
C TRP A 997 -6.74 -10.20 55.59
N ASN A 998 -5.58 -10.08 56.26
CA ASN A 998 -5.51 -9.90 57.72
C ASN A 998 -5.47 -8.42 58.16
N GLY A 999 -5.63 -7.48 57.23
CA GLY A 999 -5.57 -6.03 57.46
C GLY A 999 -5.59 -5.24 56.15
N PRO A 1000 -5.72 -3.91 56.20
CA PRO A 1000 -5.74 -3.05 55.02
C PRO A 1000 -4.35 -2.95 54.38
N ALA A 1001 -4.31 -2.73 53.07
CA ALA A 1001 -3.05 -2.45 52.37
C ALA A 1001 -2.60 -0.98 52.56
N ASP A 1002 -1.29 -0.76 52.55
CA ASP A 1002 -0.71 0.58 52.52
C ASP A 1002 -0.68 1.13 51.08
N ARG A 1003 -1.30 2.30 50.86
CA ARG A 1003 -1.40 2.92 49.53
C ARG A 1003 -0.03 3.33 48.99
N GLU A 1004 0.82 3.91 49.81
CA GLU A 1004 2.12 4.42 49.34
C GLU A 1004 3.05 3.27 48.97
N GLU A 1005 3.04 2.20 49.76
CA GLU A 1005 3.78 0.98 49.45
C GLU A 1005 3.30 0.34 48.15
N LEU A 1006 1.99 0.23 47.97
CA LEU A 1006 1.41 -0.30 46.73
C LEU A 1006 1.78 0.57 45.51
N GLN A 1007 1.64 1.89 45.62
CA GLN A 1007 1.97 2.81 44.53
C GLN A 1007 3.46 2.73 44.17
N ARG A 1008 4.35 2.62 45.17
CA ARG A 1008 5.79 2.39 44.96
C ARG A 1008 6.05 1.06 44.26
N ALA A 1009 5.33 0.00 44.62
CA ALA A 1009 5.46 -1.31 43.99
C ALA A 1009 5.03 -1.29 42.51
N LEU A 1010 3.91 -0.63 42.20
CA LEU A 1010 3.41 -0.46 40.83
C LEU A 1010 4.39 0.33 39.96
N ILE A 1011 4.89 1.47 40.45
CA ILE A 1011 5.86 2.31 39.70
C ILE A 1011 7.20 1.57 39.48
N LYS A 1012 7.65 0.78 40.47
CA LYS A 1012 8.91 0.03 40.37
C LYS A 1012 8.82 -1.18 39.44
N ALA A 1013 7.62 -1.68 39.15
CA ALA A 1013 7.44 -2.86 38.33
C ALA A 1013 7.85 -2.58 36.87
N ALA A 1014 8.91 -3.26 36.43
CA ALA A 1014 9.40 -3.14 35.06
C ALA A 1014 8.35 -3.64 34.07
N HIS A 1015 8.12 -2.87 33.01
CA HIS A 1015 7.19 -3.14 31.91
C HIS A 1015 7.75 -2.50 30.63
N GLY A 1016 7.00 -2.56 29.52
CA GLY A 1016 7.49 -2.09 28.21
C GLY A 1016 8.52 -3.03 27.55
N ARG A 1017 8.69 -4.25 28.06
CA ARG A 1017 9.57 -5.25 27.44
C ARG A 1017 8.87 -5.93 26.27
N GLU A 1018 9.60 -6.18 25.19
CA GLU A 1018 9.15 -7.06 24.13
C GLU A 1018 9.18 -8.52 24.61
N ILE A 1019 8.07 -9.24 24.41
CA ILE A 1019 7.92 -10.64 24.80
C ILE A 1019 7.64 -11.57 23.61
N GLY A 1020 7.47 -11.02 22.41
CA GLY A 1020 7.32 -11.80 21.19
C GLY A 1020 7.14 -10.93 19.96
N VAL A 1021 7.48 -11.49 18.80
CA VAL A 1021 7.28 -10.89 17.48
C VAL A 1021 6.80 -11.99 16.53
N VAL A 1022 5.83 -11.66 15.69
CA VAL A 1022 5.27 -12.56 14.68
C VAL A 1022 5.23 -11.84 13.34
N ASP A 1023 5.84 -12.45 12.32
CA ASP A 1023 5.65 -12.02 10.94
C ASP A 1023 4.29 -12.50 10.44
N LEU A 1024 3.51 -11.57 9.90
CA LEU A 1024 2.17 -11.83 9.38
C LEU A 1024 2.19 -11.91 7.85
N PRO A 1025 1.35 -12.78 7.25
CA PRO A 1025 1.26 -12.86 5.79
C PRO A 1025 0.75 -11.54 5.23
N GLY A 1026 1.16 -11.19 4.01
CA GLY A 1026 0.72 -9.98 3.33
C GLY A 1026 1.10 -10.02 1.85
N PRO A 1027 0.70 -9.00 1.08
CA PRO A 1027 1.12 -8.90 -0.31
C PRO A 1027 2.64 -8.76 -0.41
N THR A 1028 3.16 -9.21 -1.54
CA THR A 1028 4.56 -9.02 -1.90
C THR A 1028 4.92 -7.53 -1.87
N GLY A 1029 6.09 -7.20 -1.34
CA GLY A 1029 6.55 -5.81 -1.24
C GLY A 1029 6.05 -5.07 0.00
N GLU A 1030 5.62 -5.83 1.01
CA GLU A 1030 5.28 -5.34 2.34
C GLU A 1030 5.88 -6.26 3.41
N SER A 1031 6.40 -5.68 4.49
CA SER A 1031 6.72 -6.39 5.73
C SER A 1031 5.64 -6.06 6.76
N ASN A 1032 5.00 -7.09 7.33
CA ASN A 1032 3.96 -6.95 8.34
C ASN A 1032 4.38 -7.70 9.60
N ARG A 1033 4.65 -6.97 10.69
CA ARG A 1033 5.15 -7.55 11.94
C ARG A 1033 4.29 -7.13 13.10
N LEU A 1034 3.87 -8.11 13.90
CA LEU A 1034 3.12 -7.91 15.13
C LEU A 1034 4.05 -8.15 16.33
N ARG A 1035 4.34 -7.09 17.08
CA ARG A 1035 5.13 -7.13 18.31
C ARG A 1035 4.21 -7.18 19.52
N TYR A 1036 4.66 -7.86 20.56
CA TYR A 1036 3.98 -7.94 21.84
C TYR A 1036 4.82 -7.28 22.92
N ILE A 1037 4.32 -6.18 23.46
CA ILE A 1037 5.02 -5.37 24.46
C ILE A 1037 4.26 -5.46 25.78
N THR A 1038 4.93 -5.81 26.89
CA THR A 1038 4.22 -5.94 28.17
C THR A 1038 3.60 -4.62 28.61
N ARG A 1039 2.33 -4.68 29.00
CA ARG A 1039 1.59 -3.58 29.62
C ARG A 1039 2.16 -3.25 31.01
N PRO A 1040 1.81 -2.09 31.60
CA PRO A 1040 1.97 -1.85 33.03
C PRO A 1040 1.47 -3.03 33.87
N PRO A 1041 1.94 -3.22 35.11
CA PRO A 1041 1.60 -4.40 35.91
C PRO A 1041 0.08 -4.57 36.09
N VAL A 1042 -0.33 -5.83 36.16
CA VAL A 1042 -1.68 -6.23 36.57
C VAL A 1042 -1.71 -6.36 38.10
N LEU A 1043 -2.64 -5.68 38.75
CA LEU A 1043 -2.77 -5.67 40.20
C LEU A 1043 -3.59 -6.88 40.68
N CYS A 1044 -2.96 -7.77 41.44
CA CYS A 1044 -3.55 -9.01 41.95
C CYS A 1044 -4.11 -8.78 43.36
N LEU A 1045 -5.44 -8.78 43.48
CA LEU A 1045 -6.17 -8.47 44.72
C LEU A 1045 -6.74 -9.68 45.45
N GLY A 1046 -6.65 -10.88 44.85
CA GLY A 1046 -7.42 -12.08 45.19
C GLY A 1046 -7.60 -12.32 46.69
N PRO A 1047 -8.72 -12.93 47.11
CA PRO A 1047 -9.12 -12.98 48.52
C PRO A 1047 -8.04 -13.64 49.38
N GLY A 1048 -7.22 -12.83 50.03
CA GLY A 1048 -6.05 -13.27 50.76
C GLY A 1048 -4.83 -13.63 49.88
N ARG A 1049 -3.69 -13.76 50.55
CA ARG A 1049 -2.37 -13.92 49.93
C ARG A 1049 -2.27 -15.05 48.91
N ASN A 1050 -2.88 -16.20 49.19
CA ASN A 1050 -2.75 -17.39 48.33
C ASN A 1050 -3.40 -17.14 46.97
N ALA A 1051 -4.64 -16.64 46.95
CA ALA A 1051 -5.33 -16.33 45.69
C ALA A 1051 -4.57 -15.24 44.91
N ALA A 1052 -4.08 -14.19 45.58
CA ALA A 1052 -3.30 -13.15 44.91
C ALA A 1052 -1.97 -13.68 44.32
N ASN A 1053 -1.32 -14.64 44.95
CA ASN A 1053 -0.12 -15.29 44.40
C ASN A 1053 -0.45 -16.18 43.18
N GLU A 1054 -1.58 -16.88 43.17
CA GLU A 1054 -2.04 -17.64 42.00
C GLU A 1054 -2.40 -16.72 40.83
N GLN A 1055 -3.03 -15.58 41.10
CA GLN A 1055 -3.28 -14.55 40.09
C GLN A 1055 -1.96 -14.04 39.49
N LYS A 1056 -0.96 -13.77 40.34
CA LYS A 1056 0.38 -13.39 39.89
C LYS A 1056 0.98 -14.47 38.98
N GLN A 1057 0.93 -15.74 39.39
CA GLN A 1057 1.43 -16.85 38.57
C GLN A 1057 0.72 -16.93 37.22
N ALA A 1058 -0.60 -16.73 37.18
CA ALA A 1058 -1.37 -16.74 35.94
C ALA A 1058 -0.95 -15.60 34.98
N VAL A 1059 -0.68 -14.41 35.51
CA VAL A 1059 -0.18 -13.27 34.73
C VAL A 1059 1.25 -13.52 34.23
N GLU A 1060 2.15 -13.98 35.11
CA GLU A 1060 3.55 -14.23 34.77
C GLU A 1060 3.72 -15.41 33.80
N ALA A 1061 2.83 -16.41 33.85
CA ALA A 1061 2.81 -17.54 32.91
C ALA A 1061 2.54 -17.10 31.46
N LEU A 1062 1.82 -15.99 31.26
CA LEU A 1062 1.60 -15.38 29.94
C LEU A 1062 2.73 -14.42 29.55
N GLY A 1063 3.75 -14.25 30.39
CA GLY A 1063 4.82 -13.27 30.19
C GLY A 1063 4.46 -11.84 30.67
N GLY A 1064 3.35 -11.68 31.39
CA GLY A 1064 2.93 -10.40 31.95
C GLY A 1064 3.75 -9.95 33.16
N CYS A 1065 3.46 -8.73 33.62
CA CYS A 1065 3.98 -8.19 34.88
C CYS A 1065 2.84 -8.12 35.90
N ALA A 1066 3.06 -8.57 37.13
CA ALA A 1066 2.04 -8.58 38.18
C ALA A 1066 2.56 -8.03 39.50
N VAL A 1067 1.69 -7.29 40.21
CA VAL A 1067 1.93 -6.79 41.56
C VAL A 1067 0.86 -7.35 42.48
N VAL A 1068 1.28 -7.97 43.59
CA VAL A 1068 0.38 -8.55 44.59
C VAL A 1068 0.09 -7.50 45.67
N ALA A 1069 -1.18 -7.33 46.04
CA ALA A 1069 -1.54 -6.52 47.19
C ALA A 1069 -0.99 -7.14 48.49
N GLU A 1070 -0.58 -6.31 49.45
CA GLU A 1070 -0.08 -6.75 50.76
C GLU A 1070 -1.19 -6.80 51.84
N GLY A 1071 -2.42 -6.43 51.47
CA GLY A 1071 -3.59 -6.35 52.35
C GLY A 1071 -4.88 -6.08 51.57
N GLU A 1072 -5.98 -5.87 52.28
CA GLU A 1072 -7.28 -5.53 51.68
C GLU A 1072 -7.23 -4.12 51.08
N ILE A 1073 -7.68 -3.99 49.83
CA ILE A 1073 -7.75 -2.71 49.12
C ILE A 1073 -9.12 -2.08 49.31
N GLU A 1074 -9.15 -0.88 49.86
CA GLU A 1074 -10.34 -0.03 49.84
C GLU A 1074 -10.65 0.40 48.38
N PRO A 1075 -11.88 0.24 47.88
CA PRO A 1075 -12.22 0.55 46.48
C PRO A 1075 -11.82 1.96 46.05
N THR A 1076 -11.95 2.97 46.92
CA THR A 1076 -11.57 4.35 46.64
C THR A 1076 -10.08 4.53 46.33
N MET A 1077 -9.23 3.57 46.71
CA MET A 1077 -7.82 3.57 46.31
C MET A 1077 -7.66 3.33 44.80
N LEU A 1078 -8.51 2.48 44.21
CA LEU A 1078 -8.46 2.14 42.78
C LEU A 1078 -8.79 3.32 41.86
N THR A 1079 -9.42 4.38 42.37
CA THR A 1079 -9.73 5.58 41.58
C THR A 1079 -8.50 6.46 41.34
N VAL A 1080 -7.46 6.33 42.18
CA VAL A 1080 -6.29 7.22 42.24
C VAL A 1080 -4.94 6.52 42.05
N ILE A 1081 -4.87 5.19 42.04
CA ILE A 1081 -3.61 4.49 41.75
C ILE A 1081 -3.21 4.66 40.28
N GLU A 1082 -1.91 4.74 40.03
CA GLU A 1082 -1.33 4.88 38.70
C GLU A 1082 -0.41 3.70 38.35
N GLY A 1083 -0.13 3.51 37.06
CA GLY A 1083 0.78 2.47 36.58
C GLY A 1083 0.18 1.05 36.62
N VAL A 1084 -1.12 0.90 36.42
CA VAL A 1084 -1.82 -0.39 36.37
C VAL A 1084 -2.55 -0.56 35.05
N SER A 1085 -2.48 -1.75 34.45
CA SER A 1085 -3.17 -2.07 33.18
C SER A 1085 -4.44 -2.89 33.36
N GLY A 1086 -4.63 -3.50 34.53
CA GLY A 1086 -5.80 -4.29 34.89
C GLY A 1086 -5.75 -4.68 36.37
N VAL A 1087 -6.91 -5.05 36.92
CA VAL A 1087 -7.03 -5.48 38.32
C VAL A 1087 -7.67 -6.87 38.35
N ILE A 1088 -7.09 -7.83 39.05
CA ILE A 1088 -7.64 -9.20 39.17
C ILE A 1088 -8.26 -9.40 40.55
N TRP A 1089 -9.50 -9.87 40.58
CA TRP A 1089 -10.19 -10.29 41.80
C TRP A 1089 -10.96 -11.59 41.56
N TRP A 1090 -10.63 -12.64 42.31
CA TRP A 1090 -11.26 -13.96 42.21
C TRP A 1090 -12.13 -14.30 43.45
N GLY A 1091 -12.61 -13.29 44.17
CA GLY A 1091 -13.47 -13.46 45.35
C GLY A 1091 -14.96 -13.25 45.05
N ASP A 1092 -15.70 -12.75 46.04
CA ASP A 1092 -17.15 -12.55 45.94
C ASP A 1092 -17.54 -11.40 45.00
N GLU A 1093 -18.77 -11.49 44.49
CA GLU A 1093 -19.33 -10.54 43.52
C GLU A 1093 -19.59 -9.16 44.13
N ASP A 1094 -20.00 -9.08 45.39
CA ASP A 1094 -20.30 -7.81 46.06
C ASP A 1094 -19.04 -6.94 46.12
N ARG A 1095 -17.92 -7.52 46.56
CA ARG A 1095 -16.62 -6.86 46.56
C ARG A 1095 -16.16 -6.54 45.14
N ALA A 1096 -16.29 -7.49 44.19
CA ALA A 1096 -15.94 -7.27 42.78
C ALA A 1096 -16.68 -6.06 42.19
N ARG A 1097 -17.97 -5.91 42.48
CA ARG A 1097 -18.81 -4.79 42.03
C ARG A 1097 -18.32 -3.45 42.58
N THR A 1098 -17.88 -3.41 43.85
CA THR A 1098 -17.27 -2.18 44.40
C THR A 1098 -15.98 -1.80 43.69
N TYR A 1099 -15.15 -2.78 43.31
CA TYR A 1099 -13.93 -2.53 42.54
C TYR A 1099 -14.23 -2.10 41.10
N ALA A 1100 -15.19 -2.73 40.42
CA ALA A 1100 -15.62 -2.34 39.08
C ALA A 1100 -16.10 -0.89 39.04
N ARG A 1101 -16.93 -0.47 40.01
CA ARG A 1101 -17.39 0.93 40.13
C ARG A 1101 -16.25 1.90 40.32
N ALA A 1102 -15.32 1.61 41.23
CA ALA A 1102 -14.16 2.47 41.45
C ALA A 1102 -13.27 2.60 40.20
N LEU A 1103 -13.05 1.50 39.46
CA LEU A 1103 -12.31 1.54 38.21
C LEU A 1103 -13.06 2.34 37.13
N ALA A 1104 -14.38 2.28 37.10
CA ALA A 1104 -15.21 3.02 36.15
C ALA A 1104 -15.24 4.54 36.40
N GLU A 1105 -14.85 5.01 37.58
CA GLU A 1105 -14.70 6.43 37.92
C GLU A 1105 -13.39 7.05 37.43
N ARG A 1106 -12.39 6.22 37.06
CA ARG A 1106 -11.09 6.69 36.59
C ARG A 1106 -11.21 7.50 35.30
N ARG A 1107 -10.41 8.56 35.19
CA ARG A 1107 -10.17 9.29 33.94
C ARG A 1107 -9.04 8.64 33.14
N GLY A 1108 -9.04 8.81 31.83
CA GLY A 1108 -8.04 8.22 30.94
C GLY A 1108 -8.42 6.82 30.42
N PRO A 1109 -7.43 5.99 30.05
CA PRO A 1109 -7.65 4.66 29.48
C PRO A 1109 -8.53 3.76 30.36
N ILE A 1110 -9.26 2.84 29.71
CA ILE A 1110 -10.12 1.89 30.40
C ILE A 1110 -9.27 0.78 31.05
N VAL A 1111 -9.33 0.69 32.39
CA VAL A 1111 -8.69 -0.37 33.18
C VAL A 1111 -9.75 -1.44 33.52
N PRO A 1112 -9.60 -2.69 33.06
CA PRO A 1112 -10.56 -3.76 33.31
C PRO A 1112 -10.43 -4.34 34.72
N LEU A 1113 -11.57 -4.79 35.26
CA LEU A 1113 -11.62 -5.77 36.34
C LEU A 1113 -11.65 -7.18 35.74
N ILE A 1114 -10.72 -8.03 36.15
CA ILE A 1114 -10.54 -9.39 35.64
C ILE A 1114 -11.01 -10.36 36.73
N GLY A 1115 -12.19 -10.97 36.51
CA GLY A 1115 -12.76 -11.99 37.39
C GLY A 1115 -12.54 -13.44 36.93
N ALA A 1116 -11.84 -13.63 35.82
CA ALA A 1116 -11.53 -14.92 35.21
C ALA A 1116 -10.00 -15.13 35.11
N MET A 1117 -9.56 -16.23 34.50
CA MET A 1117 -8.16 -16.33 34.07
C MET A 1117 -7.81 -15.16 33.13
N PRO A 1118 -6.64 -14.51 33.30
CA PRO A 1118 -6.20 -13.48 32.37
C PRO A 1118 -5.95 -14.05 30.97
N ASP A 1119 -6.09 -13.22 29.95
CA ASP A 1119 -5.74 -13.52 28.56
C ASP A 1119 -4.54 -12.68 28.13
N PHE A 1120 -4.02 -12.95 26.94
CA PHE A 1120 -2.80 -12.32 26.45
C PHE A 1120 -2.92 -10.79 26.29
N ALA A 1121 -4.10 -10.30 25.93
CA ALA A 1121 -4.35 -8.87 25.77
C ALA A 1121 -4.49 -8.10 27.10
N HIS A 1122 -4.71 -8.80 28.23
CA HIS A 1122 -4.59 -8.17 29.55
C HIS A 1122 -3.14 -7.85 29.92
N ILE A 1123 -2.16 -8.56 29.33
CA ILE A 1123 -0.76 -8.48 29.75
C ILE A 1123 0.16 -7.83 28.72
N ALA A 1124 -0.24 -7.77 27.45
CA ALA A 1124 0.54 -7.18 26.37
C ALA A 1124 -0.27 -6.18 25.53
N TYR A 1125 0.41 -5.12 25.10
CA TYR A 1125 0.04 -4.35 23.94
C TYR A 1125 0.43 -5.13 22.69
N GLU A 1126 -0.42 -5.04 21.68
CA GLU A 1126 -0.17 -5.55 20.36
C GLU A 1126 0.22 -4.35 19.50
N ARG A 1127 1.44 -4.30 18.99
CA ARG A 1127 1.92 -3.18 18.15
C ARG A 1127 2.29 -3.71 16.78
N HIS A 1128 1.55 -3.30 15.77
CA HIS A 1128 1.75 -3.71 14.39
C HIS A 1128 2.63 -2.69 13.66
N LEU A 1129 3.62 -3.18 12.91
CA LEU A 1129 4.45 -2.38 12.01
C LEU A 1129 4.28 -2.90 10.58
N CYS A 1130 3.80 -2.03 9.68
CA CYS A 1130 3.80 -2.25 8.24
C CYS A 1130 4.87 -1.40 7.56
N ILE A 1131 5.76 -2.01 6.78
CA ILE A 1131 6.76 -1.30 5.99
C ILE A 1131 6.51 -1.60 4.51
N ASP A 1132 6.34 -0.56 3.70
CA ASP A 1132 6.40 -0.70 2.24
C ASP A 1132 7.86 -0.88 1.81
N THR A 1133 8.24 -2.12 1.50
CA THR A 1133 9.61 -2.45 1.07
C THR A 1133 9.88 -2.10 -0.39
N THR A 1134 8.87 -1.60 -1.11
CA THR A 1134 8.96 -1.15 -2.52
C THR A 1134 9.06 0.36 -2.67
N ALA A 1135 9.03 1.13 -1.57
CA ALA A 1135 9.08 2.59 -1.60
C ALA A 1135 10.33 3.17 -2.27
N ALA A 1136 11.42 2.39 -2.37
CA ALA A 1136 12.60 2.78 -3.12
C ALA A 1136 12.38 2.78 -4.65
N GLY A 1137 11.29 2.18 -5.16
CA GLY A 1137 10.98 2.09 -6.60
C GLY A 1137 10.98 0.67 -7.16
N GLY A 1138 10.99 -0.37 -6.31
CA GLY A 1138 10.76 -1.77 -6.69
C GLY A 1138 11.11 -2.79 -5.59
N ASN A 1139 10.92 -4.08 -5.87
CA ASN A 1139 11.05 -5.18 -4.90
C ASN A 1139 12.25 -6.11 -5.21
N ALA A 1140 13.37 -5.88 -4.54
CA ALA A 1140 14.57 -6.70 -4.71
C ALA A 1140 14.37 -8.17 -4.25
N GLN A 1141 13.62 -8.39 -3.16
CA GLN A 1141 13.38 -9.72 -2.60
C GLN A 1141 12.57 -10.61 -3.56
N LEU A 1142 11.49 -10.07 -4.14
CA LEU A 1142 10.67 -10.81 -5.11
C LEU A 1142 11.49 -11.25 -6.33
N MET A 1143 12.41 -10.40 -6.79
CA MET A 1143 13.29 -10.75 -7.91
C MET A 1143 14.27 -11.86 -7.55
N ALA A 1144 14.77 -11.91 -6.30
CA ALA A 1144 15.63 -13.00 -5.84
C ALA A 1144 14.87 -14.32 -5.64
N GLU A 1145 13.66 -14.27 -5.05
CA GLU A 1145 12.84 -15.45 -4.72
C GLU A 1145 12.26 -16.16 -5.95
N THR A 1146 11.95 -15.40 -7.00
CA THR A 1146 11.36 -15.97 -8.22
C THR A 1146 12.33 -16.73 -9.12
N GLU A 1147 13.62 -16.72 -8.77
CA GLU A 1147 14.69 -17.34 -9.53
C GLU A 1147 15.12 -18.72 -9.00
N GLY A 1148 14.51 -19.19 -7.89
CA GLY A 1148 14.72 -20.55 -7.39
C GLY A 1148 16.15 -20.84 -6.94
N VAL A 1149 16.70 -19.98 -6.07
CA VAL A 1149 17.89 -20.31 -5.25
C VAL A 1149 17.47 -21.08 -4.01
#